data_AF-A0A2L1VJE9-F1
#
_entry.id   AF-A0A2L1VJE9-F1
#
_cell.length_a   1.000
_cell.length_b   1.000
_cell.length_c   1.000
_cell.angle_alpha   90.00
_cell.angle_beta   90.00
_cell.angle_gamma   90.00
#
_symmetry.space_group_name_H-M   'P 1'
#
loop_
_entity.id
_entity.type
_entity.pdbx_description
1 polymer ?
#
loop_
_entity_poly.entity_id
_entity_poly.type
_entity_poly.pdbx_seq_one_letter_code
_entity_poly.pdbx_strand_id
1 'polypeptide(L)'
;MRQWILKNNLSSGELSPLLWTRTDIQQYANGAKKLLNALPLVEGGAKKRPGTKFRSIFAGALRLIPFIANSENTYLLILGVSFLKVYNPRTYAVVYEAVTPYNTAQKVREVQYAHTKYRMYFVQGDTPVQRLLCSADFTNWQFAAFTFGVNPNDELGSTPNVALSPSGTEVGKVISLTASSFPNWSNTETYLTGDRVIHNSKTWRATADNKGVEPSATTPEWEEVTNEAANVFTPSNVGSIIEINGGQVKITQYVDPSRVNGEVLVKLTSAVQAIAKSWVLKSIAFSATAGYPKAVCFFKQRLVFANTKTSPNQMWFSRIGDDGNFLETTQDADAFSIASSSAQSDNILHLSQRGGVVALTGGAEFLINSQGPLTPASAQIDEHTSYGVQANVKPCRVGNELLFVQRGGERLRAMSYRYEVDGLVSPELSQIAPHIPENHAGIKELTFQQTPNSIVWIVMGDGAVSSITLNRDQEMNAWSQHDFGGQVLSICALPTGLGEDQCFMLTNRNGSTVLEEFSESAQSDCEFDINVTNGVGSILNLDIQVLDNPLVNFNNTDGYFYSTYTIDGTSIELPSTDLTQTIHLGQTFKTEIDLLPPDFSQVPTTAMFHKIQVHEMAIFLNASVGGYINGQELSTKYYNQSAFVNLPYTGYVVDSFVGWQSLHELEVKITHDKPMPLHMQSISMLVSINEK
;
A
#
# COMPACT_ATOMS: atom_id res chain seq x y z
N MET A 1 17.80 -39.62 -31.18
CA MET A 1 18.94 -38.69 -31.42
C MET A 1 19.28 -38.01 -30.10
N ARG A 2 20.56 -37.79 -29.79
CA ARG A 2 20.96 -37.03 -28.59
C ARG A 2 20.99 -35.53 -28.92
N GLN A 3 20.41 -34.71 -28.06
CA GLN A 3 20.39 -33.26 -28.22
C GLN A 3 20.55 -32.54 -26.89
N TRP A 4 21.21 -31.38 -26.91
CA TRP A 4 21.30 -30.48 -25.76
C TRP A 4 20.11 -29.54 -25.72
N ILE A 5 19.54 -29.37 -24.54
CA ILE A 5 18.50 -28.38 -24.24
C ILE A 5 19.04 -27.46 -23.18
N LEU A 6 18.81 -26.15 -23.34
CA LEU A 6 19.23 -25.14 -22.38
C LEU A 6 18.01 -24.45 -21.79
N LYS A 7 18.03 -24.29 -20.46
CA LYS A 7 17.10 -23.43 -19.73
C LYS A 7 17.92 -22.44 -18.90
N ASN A 8 17.98 -21.21 -19.37
CA ASN A 8 18.83 -20.13 -18.82
C ASN A 8 18.02 -18.90 -18.36
N ASN A 9 16.70 -18.92 -18.55
CA ASN A 9 15.82 -17.81 -18.18
C ASN A 9 14.60 -18.33 -17.41
N LEU A 10 14.20 -17.57 -16.38
CA LEU A 10 13.03 -17.78 -15.55
C LEU A 10 12.13 -16.53 -15.50
N SER A 11 12.06 -15.77 -16.59
CA SER A 11 11.36 -14.48 -16.65
C SER A 11 9.85 -14.56 -16.44
N SER A 12 9.24 -15.75 -16.60
CA SER A 12 7.84 -16.01 -16.25
C SER A 12 7.65 -16.43 -14.79
N GLY A 13 8.72 -16.77 -14.08
CA GLY A 13 8.66 -17.26 -12.70
C GLY A 13 7.85 -18.54 -12.53
N GLU A 14 7.23 -18.69 -11.36
CA GLU A 14 6.36 -19.82 -11.03
C GLU A 14 5.05 -19.75 -11.82
N LEU A 15 4.68 -20.86 -12.45
CA LEU A 15 3.43 -20.99 -13.19
C LEU A 15 2.39 -21.80 -12.42
N SER A 16 1.13 -21.42 -12.59
CA SER A 16 -0.01 -22.18 -12.06
C SER A 16 -0.02 -23.63 -12.53
N PRO A 17 -0.47 -24.57 -11.67
CA PRO A 17 -0.72 -25.96 -12.06
C PRO A 17 -1.60 -26.09 -13.32
N LEU A 18 -2.49 -25.13 -13.58
CA LEU A 18 -3.33 -25.09 -14.78
C LEU A 18 -2.55 -24.83 -16.08
N LEU A 19 -1.32 -24.31 -15.97
CA LEU A 19 -0.43 -23.97 -17.09
C LEU A 19 0.69 -25.00 -17.30
N TRP A 20 0.85 -25.99 -16.41
CA TRP A 20 1.91 -27.01 -16.50
C TRP A 20 1.79 -27.94 -17.72
N THR A 21 0.67 -27.90 -18.44
CA THR A 21 0.44 -28.67 -19.67
C THR A 21 0.31 -27.76 -20.90
N ARG A 22 0.37 -26.45 -20.72
CA ARG A 22 0.28 -25.46 -21.81
C ARG A 22 1.65 -25.24 -22.44
N THR A 23 2.21 -26.25 -23.07
CA THR A 23 3.50 -26.13 -23.78
C THR A 23 3.42 -25.15 -24.96
N ASP A 24 2.22 -24.78 -25.40
CA ASP A 24 1.96 -23.84 -26.49
C ASP A 24 2.17 -22.36 -26.11
N ILE A 25 2.17 -22.01 -24.82
CA ILE A 25 2.37 -20.62 -24.39
C ILE A 25 3.86 -20.32 -24.18
N GLN A 26 4.30 -19.13 -24.59
CA GLN A 26 5.70 -18.70 -24.42
C GLN A 26 6.16 -18.75 -22.96
N GLN A 27 5.24 -18.50 -22.02
CA GLN A 27 5.53 -18.47 -20.59
C GLN A 27 6.03 -19.83 -20.07
N TYR A 28 5.57 -20.95 -20.66
CA TYR A 28 5.97 -22.31 -20.27
C TYR A 28 7.48 -22.52 -20.42
N ALA A 29 8.04 -22.11 -21.56
CA ALA A 29 9.47 -22.24 -21.83
C ALA A 29 10.34 -21.47 -20.81
N ASN A 30 9.87 -20.31 -20.35
CA ASN A 30 10.58 -19.44 -19.40
C ASN A 30 10.05 -19.53 -17.96
N GLY A 31 9.22 -20.53 -17.65
CA GLY A 31 8.59 -20.70 -16.34
C GLY A 31 9.15 -21.86 -15.52
N ALA A 32 8.73 -21.95 -14.27
CA ALA A 32 9.02 -23.02 -13.32
C ALA A 32 7.72 -23.60 -12.75
N LYS A 33 7.76 -24.85 -12.30
CA LYS A 33 6.66 -25.47 -11.55
C LYS A 33 6.52 -24.84 -10.18
N LYS A 34 7.65 -24.59 -9.52
CA LYS A 34 7.71 -24.01 -8.17
C LYS A 34 8.99 -23.21 -7.97
N LEU A 35 8.86 -22.05 -7.35
CA LEU A 35 9.98 -21.23 -6.88
C LEU A 35 9.71 -20.87 -5.42
N LEU A 36 10.39 -21.56 -4.50
CA LEU A 36 10.29 -21.31 -3.06
C LEU A 36 11.61 -20.77 -2.54
N ASN A 37 11.57 -19.62 -1.85
CA ASN A 37 12.73 -18.92 -1.30
C ASN A 37 13.83 -18.69 -2.34
N ALA A 38 13.41 -18.45 -3.59
CA ALA A 38 14.26 -18.20 -4.74
C ALA A 38 13.83 -16.89 -5.42
N LEU A 39 14.77 -16.14 -5.97
CA LEU A 39 14.53 -14.91 -6.71
C LEU A 39 15.00 -15.12 -8.15
N PRO A 40 14.08 -15.19 -9.13
CA PRO A 40 14.41 -15.06 -10.54
C PRO A 40 15.07 -13.72 -10.80
N LEU A 41 16.16 -13.74 -11.55
CA LEU A 41 16.93 -12.55 -11.89
C LEU A 41 16.71 -12.16 -13.35
N VAL A 42 16.89 -10.87 -13.61
CA VAL A 42 16.76 -10.25 -14.94
C VAL A 42 17.86 -10.78 -15.87
N GLU A 43 19.05 -11.02 -15.33
CA GLU A 43 20.21 -11.57 -16.02
C GLU A 43 20.09 -13.06 -16.35
N GLY A 44 19.06 -13.74 -15.84
CA GLY A 44 18.81 -15.15 -16.03
C GLY A 44 18.95 -16.00 -14.76
N GLY A 45 18.42 -17.23 -14.83
CA GLY A 45 18.43 -18.17 -13.71
C GLY A 45 17.65 -17.69 -12.48
N ALA A 46 18.03 -18.22 -11.32
CA ALA A 46 17.49 -17.81 -10.03
C ALA A 46 18.54 -17.96 -8.92
N LYS A 47 18.53 -17.02 -7.97
CA LYS A 47 19.32 -17.10 -6.75
C LYS A 47 18.46 -17.44 -5.54
N LYS A 48 19.06 -18.03 -4.52
CA LYS A 48 18.45 -18.12 -3.19
C LYS A 48 18.18 -16.70 -2.67
N ARG A 49 17.02 -16.49 -2.06
CA ARG A 49 16.67 -15.18 -1.50
C ARG A 49 17.66 -14.79 -0.37
N PRO A 50 17.90 -13.50 -0.14
CA PRO A 50 18.62 -13.06 1.04
C PRO A 50 17.89 -13.48 2.33
N GLY A 51 18.66 -13.67 3.39
CA GLY A 51 18.14 -13.80 4.75
C GLY A 51 17.78 -12.44 5.35
N THR A 52 17.49 -12.45 6.64
CA THR A 52 17.09 -11.25 7.38
C THR A 52 17.85 -11.12 8.70
N LYS A 53 18.16 -9.89 9.11
CA LYS A 53 18.81 -9.56 10.39
C LYS A 53 17.77 -9.14 11.40
N PHE A 54 17.89 -9.62 12.64
CA PHE A 54 17.07 -9.12 13.75
C PHE A 54 17.40 -7.65 14.03
N ARG A 55 16.37 -6.83 14.28
CA ARG A 55 16.54 -5.41 14.65
C ARG A 55 15.97 -5.07 16.02
N SER A 56 14.69 -5.33 16.26
CA SER A 56 14.05 -5.03 17.54
C SER A 56 12.68 -5.67 17.63
N ILE A 57 12.15 -5.81 18.85
CA ILE A 57 10.76 -6.23 19.09
C ILE A 57 9.86 -4.99 19.24
N PHE A 58 8.72 -5.00 18.56
CA PHE A 58 7.69 -3.95 18.64
C PHE A 58 6.32 -4.56 18.92
N ALA A 59 6.06 -4.89 20.19
CA ALA A 59 4.79 -5.47 20.61
C ALA A 59 3.58 -4.63 20.12
N GLY A 60 2.63 -5.29 19.46
CA GLY A 60 1.41 -4.65 18.97
C GLY A 60 1.58 -3.80 17.71
N ALA A 61 2.77 -3.77 17.10
CA ALA A 61 2.96 -3.17 15.78
C ALA A 61 2.26 -4.01 14.71
N LEU A 62 1.72 -3.35 13.69
CA LEU A 62 0.95 -4.02 12.63
C LEU A 62 1.38 -3.60 11.23
N ARG A 63 1.91 -2.38 11.07
CA ARG A 63 2.23 -1.81 9.76
C ARG A 63 3.52 -1.01 9.78
N LEU A 64 4.27 -1.15 8.70
CA LEU A 64 5.43 -0.34 8.39
C LEU A 64 5.04 0.69 7.32
N ILE A 65 5.44 1.95 7.53
CA ILE A 65 5.12 3.05 6.62
C ILE A 65 6.41 3.85 6.34
N PRO A 66 6.75 4.11 5.07
CA PRO A 66 7.94 4.89 4.74
C PRO A 66 7.72 6.39 4.99
N PHE A 67 8.72 7.05 5.58
CA PHE A 67 8.84 8.51 5.61
C PHE A 67 10.12 8.91 4.87
N ILE A 68 9.97 9.45 3.67
CA ILE A 68 11.09 9.69 2.73
C ILE A 68 11.22 11.19 2.44
N ALA A 69 12.00 11.91 3.26
CA ALA A 69 12.22 13.34 3.03
C ALA A 69 13.19 13.58 1.86
N ASN A 70 14.19 12.71 1.73
CA ASN A 70 15.13 12.58 0.64
C ASN A 70 15.82 11.21 0.76
N SER A 71 16.64 10.82 -0.22
CA SER A 71 17.34 9.52 -0.23
C SER A 71 18.36 9.35 0.91
N GLU A 72 18.88 10.44 1.47
CA GLU A 72 19.82 10.40 2.60
C GLU A 72 19.11 10.35 3.95
N ASN A 73 17.87 10.87 4.02
CA ASN A 73 17.10 11.03 5.24
C ASN A 73 15.74 10.35 5.11
N THR A 74 15.80 9.03 5.19
CA THR A 74 14.66 8.13 5.30
C THR A 74 14.46 7.66 6.73
N TYR A 75 13.20 7.49 7.11
CA TYR A 75 12.77 6.97 8.41
C TYR A 75 11.64 5.95 8.20
N LEU A 76 11.58 4.98 9.11
CA LEU A 76 10.54 3.96 9.14
C LEU A 76 9.51 4.34 10.21
N LEU A 77 8.24 4.45 9.84
CA LEU A 77 7.16 4.63 10.79
C LEU A 77 6.59 3.25 11.14
N ILE A 78 6.60 2.93 12.43
CA ILE A 78 6.05 1.69 12.97
C ILE A 78 4.71 2.03 13.60
N LEU A 79 3.63 1.61 12.95
CA LEU A 79 2.26 1.89 13.37
C LEU A 79 1.65 0.65 14.04
N GLY A 80 1.17 0.83 15.25
CA GLY A 80 0.48 -0.19 16.03
C GLY A 80 -0.81 0.33 16.65
N VAL A 81 -1.43 -0.48 17.50
CA VAL A 81 -2.66 -0.10 18.19
C VAL A 81 -2.37 1.03 19.18
N SER A 82 -2.95 2.21 18.95
CA SER A 82 -2.80 3.43 19.76
C SER A 82 -1.39 4.03 19.83
N PHE A 83 -0.43 3.60 19.00
CA PHE A 83 0.90 4.20 18.97
C PHE A 83 1.48 4.33 17.56
N LEU A 84 2.40 5.28 17.40
CA LEU A 84 3.28 5.42 16.24
C LEU A 84 4.69 5.69 16.74
N LYS A 85 5.66 4.95 16.21
CA LYS A 85 7.09 5.15 16.48
C LYS A 85 7.81 5.54 15.20
N VAL A 86 8.72 6.51 15.27
CA VAL A 86 9.64 6.87 14.19
C VAL A 86 10.96 6.16 14.49
N TYR A 87 11.36 5.28 13.59
CA TYR A 87 12.57 4.48 13.68
C TYR A 87 13.59 4.97 12.66
N ASN A 88 14.82 5.21 13.11
CA ASN A 88 15.92 5.59 12.26
C ASN A 88 16.65 4.33 11.75
N PRO A 89 16.59 4.04 10.44
CA PRO A 89 17.16 2.83 9.87
C PRO A 89 18.71 2.83 9.84
N ARG A 90 19.36 3.97 10.10
CA ARG A 90 20.83 4.10 10.14
C ARG A 90 21.41 3.82 11.53
N THR A 91 20.73 4.29 12.57
CA THR A 91 21.18 4.13 13.96
C THR A 91 20.45 3.00 14.69
N TYR A 92 19.51 2.33 14.01
CA TYR A 92 18.67 1.27 14.55
C TYR A 92 17.97 1.64 15.86
N ALA A 93 17.48 2.88 15.95
CA ALA A 93 16.89 3.43 17.17
C ALA A 93 15.57 4.15 16.90
N VAL A 94 14.66 4.07 17.88
CA VAL A 94 13.45 4.90 17.90
C VAL A 94 13.84 6.32 18.29
N VAL A 95 13.50 7.29 17.44
CA VAL A 95 13.81 8.72 17.65
C VAL A 95 12.60 9.53 18.10
N TYR A 96 11.40 9.01 17.91
CA TYR A 96 10.15 9.65 18.35
C TYR A 96 9.05 8.61 18.57
N GLU A 97 8.17 8.88 19.54
CA GLU A 97 6.99 8.07 19.84
C GLU A 97 5.79 8.99 20.11
N ALA A 98 4.62 8.58 19.63
CA ALA A 98 3.37 9.29 19.85
C ALA A 98 2.21 8.32 20.08
N VAL A 99 1.23 8.78 20.86
CA VAL A 99 -0.08 8.13 20.96
C VAL A 99 -0.91 8.49 19.72
N THR A 100 -1.59 7.51 19.14
CA THR A 100 -2.46 7.69 17.97
C THR A 100 -3.92 7.43 18.33
N PRO A 101 -4.88 8.01 17.58
CA PRO A 101 -6.31 7.72 17.79
C PRO A 101 -6.74 6.35 17.24
N TYR A 102 -5.83 5.57 16.66
CA TYR A 102 -6.10 4.29 16.01
C TYR A 102 -6.09 3.14 17.03
N ASN A 103 -7.16 3.08 17.82
CA ASN A 103 -7.26 2.20 18.99
C ASN A 103 -7.68 0.75 18.71
N THR A 104 -7.77 0.33 17.46
CA THR A 104 -8.04 -1.06 17.09
C THR A 104 -7.16 -1.49 15.92
N ALA A 105 -6.91 -2.80 15.79
CA ALA A 105 -6.16 -3.34 14.65
C ALA A 105 -6.83 -3.02 13.30
N GLN A 106 -8.17 -2.98 13.26
CA GLN A 106 -8.92 -2.57 12.06
C GLN A 106 -8.62 -1.12 11.68
N LYS A 107 -8.69 -0.18 12.62
CA LYS A 107 -8.37 1.22 12.35
C LYS A 107 -6.96 1.39 11.82
N VAL A 108 -5.98 0.67 12.39
CA VAL A 108 -4.59 0.69 11.93
C VAL A 108 -4.46 0.21 10.48
N ARG A 109 -5.19 -0.84 10.08
CA ARG A 109 -5.21 -1.35 8.69
C ARG A 109 -5.84 -0.36 7.71
N GLU A 110 -6.88 0.34 8.14
CA GLU A 110 -7.61 1.33 7.32
C GLU A 110 -6.87 2.66 7.16
N VAL A 111 -5.81 2.92 7.93
CA VAL A 111 -5.03 4.16 7.81
C VAL A 111 -4.47 4.32 6.39
N GLN A 112 -4.82 5.41 5.74
CA GLN A 112 -4.18 5.88 4.52
C GLN A 112 -3.32 7.10 4.82
N TYR A 113 -2.36 7.34 3.93
CA TYR A 113 -1.40 8.42 4.13
C TYR A 113 -0.92 9.02 2.83
N ALA A 114 -0.63 10.31 2.90
CA ALA A 114 0.05 11.08 1.87
C ALA A 114 1.22 11.83 2.50
N HIS A 115 2.36 11.80 1.83
CA HIS A 115 3.62 12.32 2.35
C HIS A 115 4.17 13.39 1.43
N THR A 116 4.72 14.45 2.04
CA THR A 116 5.67 15.36 1.40
C THR A 116 6.87 15.52 2.32
N LYS A 117 7.96 16.11 1.82
CA LYS A 117 9.27 16.22 2.47
C LYS A 117 9.27 16.20 4.01
N TYR A 118 8.57 17.14 4.66
CA TYR A 118 8.59 17.31 6.12
C TYR A 118 7.24 17.07 6.81
N ARG A 119 6.22 16.64 6.07
CA ARG A 119 4.86 16.51 6.60
C ARG A 119 4.13 15.34 5.98
N MET A 120 3.40 14.61 6.83
CA MET A 120 2.61 13.45 6.43
C MET A 120 1.22 13.56 7.01
N TYR A 121 0.21 13.28 6.19
CA TYR A 121 -1.20 13.32 6.58
C TYR A 121 -1.71 11.89 6.67
N PHE A 122 -2.50 11.62 7.71
CA PHE A 122 -3.09 10.31 7.97
C PHE A 122 -4.62 10.44 8.06
N VAL A 123 -5.31 9.55 7.37
CA VAL A 123 -6.77 9.52 7.27
C VAL A 123 -7.25 8.08 7.49
N GLN A 124 -8.43 7.90 8.08
CA GLN A 124 -8.98 6.56 8.39
C GLN A 124 -10.52 6.48 8.30
N GLY A 125 -11.22 7.61 8.39
CA GLY A 125 -12.68 7.67 8.24
C GLY A 125 -13.46 8.03 9.50
N ASP A 126 -13.09 7.49 10.65
CA ASP A 126 -13.81 7.74 11.92
C ASP A 126 -13.09 8.73 12.83
N THR A 127 -11.82 9.00 12.53
CA THR A 127 -10.96 9.87 13.34
C THR A 127 -10.59 11.12 12.55
N PRO A 128 -10.44 12.29 13.22
CA PRO A 128 -9.98 13.51 12.57
C PRO A 128 -8.66 13.27 11.83
N VAL A 129 -8.48 13.99 10.72
CA VAL A 129 -7.21 13.97 9.97
C VAL A 129 -6.06 14.24 10.93
N GLN A 130 -5.06 13.35 10.95
CA GLN A 130 -3.85 13.54 11.75
C GLN A 130 -2.70 13.98 10.86
N ARG A 131 -1.73 14.67 11.45
CA ARG A 131 -0.53 15.14 10.76
C ARG A 131 0.71 14.84 11.58
N LEU A 132 1.70 14.22 10.94
CA LEU A 132 3.07 14.13 11.44
C LEU A 132 3.90 15.24 10.79
N LEU A 133 4.55 16.06 11.60
CA LEU A 133 5.50 17.08 11.20
C LEU A 133 6.90 16.68 11.68
N CYS A 134 7.89 17.07 10.89
CA CYS A 134 9.30 16.91 11.19
C CYS A 134 10.04 18.23 10.92
N SER A 135 10.98 18.62 11.77
CA SER A 135 11.88 19.75 11.52
C SER A 135 12.89 19.43 10.41
N ALA A 136 13.47 20.46 9.80
CA ALA A 136 14.37 20.29 8.66
C ALA A 136 15.66 19.51 8.99
N ASP A 137 16.06 19.50 10.26
CA ASP A 137 17.20 18.78 10.84
C ASP A 137 16.82 17.42 11.45
N PHE A 138 15.55 17.00 11.34
CA PHE A 138 15.03 15.71 11.82
C PHE A 138 15.14 15.46 13.34
N THR A 139 15.33 16.52 14.12
CA THR A 139 15.44 16.44 15.59
C THR A 139 14.09 16.58 16.30
N ASN A 140 13.14 17.30 15.69
CA ASN A 140 11.84 17.58 16.29
C ASN A 140 10.73 16.94 15.44
N TRP A 141 9.93 16.12 16.09
CA TRP A 141 8.80 15.42 15.50
C TRP A 141 7.52 15.77 16.28
N GLN A 142 6.40 15.88 15.57
CA GLN A 142 5.12 16.16 16.20
C GLN A 142 3.99 15.45 15.46
N PHE A 143 3.23 14.63 16.18
CA PHE A 143 2.01 13.99 15.70
C PHE A 143 0.81 14.64 16.39
N ALA A 144 -0.09 15.24 15.63
CA ALA A 144 -1.27 15.92 16.17
C ALA A 144 -2.42 15.95 15.15
N ALA A 145 -3.63 16.25 15.62
CA ALA A 145 -4.76 16.50 14.74
C ALA A 145 -4.46 17.69 13.80
N PHE A 146 -4.81 17.54 12.53
CA PHE A 146 -4.62 18.58 11.54
C PHE A 146 -5.64 19.69 11.74
N THR A 147 -5.15 20.92 11.82
CA THR A 147 -6.00 22.12 11.91
C THR A 147 -6.14 22.75 10.54
N PHE A 148 -7.37 22.83 10.04
CA PHE A 148 -7.69 23.52 8.80
C PHE A 148 -7.77 25.04 9.04
N GLY A 149 -7.20 25.83 8.13
CA GLY A 149 -7.45 27.28 8.09
C GLY A 149 -8.87 27.58 7.59
N VAL A 150 -9.30 26.84 6.57
CA VAL A 150 -10.68 26.80 6.06
C VAL A 150 -11.06 25.35 5.83
N ASN A 151 -12.15 24.91 6.48
CA ASN A 151 -12.63 23.53 6.37
C ASN A 151 -13.19 23.26 4.96
N PRO A 152 -13.08 22.02 4.46
CA PRO A 152 -13.79 21.61 3.25
C PRO A 152 -15.30 21.63 3.49
N ASN A 153 -16.03 22.07 2.48
CA ASN A 153 -17.49 22.10 2.50
C ASN A 153 -18.04 20.79 1.93
N ASP A 154 -19.16 20.32 2.48
CA ASP A 154 -19.94 19.26 1.86
C ASP A 154 -20.86 19.85 0.78
N GLU A 155 -21.26 19.05 -0.21
CA GLU A 155 -22.27 19.46 -1.20
C GLU A 155 -23.65 19.65 -0.53
N LEU A 156 -23.86 18.98 0.61
CA LEU A 156 -25.05 19.07 1.43
C LEU A 156 -25.09 20.41 2.19
N GLY A 157 -25.46 21.49 1.49
CA GLY A 157 -25.80 22.79 2.09
C GLY A 157 -27.28 22.92 2.45
N SER A 158 -27.63 23.99 3.17
CA SER A 158 -29.03 24.40 3.36
C SER A 158 -29.24 25.82 2.88
N THR A 159 -30.45 26.10 2.37
CA THR A 159 -30.92 27.45 2.00
C THR A 159 -32.05 27.86 2.94
N PRO A 160 -31.74 28.43 4.12
CA PRO A 160 -32.75 28.64 5.15
C PRO A 160 -33.87 29.57 4.70
N ASN A 161 -35.11 29.24 5.06
CA ASN A 161 -36.30 30.05 4.80
C ASN A 161 -36.42 31.24 5.76
N VAL A 162 -35.37 32.05 5.85
CA VAL A 162 -35.30 33.29 6.64
C VAL A 162 -34.38 34.29 5.97
N ALA A 163 -34.65 35.58 6.12
CA ALA A 163 -33.75 36.62 5.63
C ALA A 163 -32.52 36.76 6.54
N LEU A 164 -31.35 37.12 5.98
CA LEU A 164 -30.09 37.26 6.73
C LEU A 164 -29.46 38.62 6.47
N SER A 165 -29.13 39.34 7.54
CA SER A 165 -28.54 40.69 7.48
C SER A 165 -27.07 40.69 7.93
N PRO A 166 -26.13 41.07 7.06
CA PRO A 166 -24.72 41.27 7.42
C PRO A 166 -24.44 42.68 7.95
N SER A 167 -23.59 42.80 8.97
CA SER A 167 -23.20 44.10 9.55
C SER A 167 -22.03 44.79 8.84
N GLY A 168 -21.44 44.17 7.83
CA GLY A 168 -20.28 44.68 7.08
C GLY A 168 -19.92 43.81 5.88
N THR A 169 -18.94 44.26 5.08
CA THR A 169 -18.63 43.64 3.78
C THR A 169 -17.15 43.35 3.53
N GLU A 170 -16.25 43.94 4.33
CA GLU A 170 -14.81 43.96 4.03
C GLU A 170 -14.09 42.67 4.48
N VAL A 171 -13.21 42.16 3.62
CA VAL A 171 -12.41 40.94 3.85
C VAL A 171 -11.53 41.08 5.09
N GLY A 172 -11.42 40.00 5.86
CA GLY A 172 -10.62 39.94 7.09
C GLY A 172 -11.25 40.66 8.29
N LYS A 173 -12.46 41.22 8.15
CA LYS A 173 -13.23 41.76 9.27
C LYS A 173 -14.17 40.71 9.82
N VAL A 174 -14.36 40.73 11.14
CA VAL A 174 -15.41 39.99 11.81
C VAL A 174 -16.70 40.80 11.75
N ILE A 175 -17.75 40.22 11.20
CA ILE A 175 -19.08 40.83 11.07
C ILE A 175 -20.12 39.98 11.80
N SER A 176 -21.22 40.61 12.21
CA SER A 176 -22.40 39.92 12.72
C SER A 176 -23.34 39.58 11.56
N LEU A 177 -23.84 38.36 11.55
CA LEU A 177 -24.90 37.88 10.66
C LEU A 177 -26.14 37.60 11.51
N THR A 178 -27.23 38.31 11.22
CA THR A 178 -28.47 38.22 12.02
C THR A 178 -29.63 37.75 11.16
N ALA A 179 -30.18 36.59 11.48
CA ALA A 179 -31.37 36.03 10.86
C ALA A 179 -32.61 36.79 11.36
N SER A 180 -33.46 37.20 10.44
CA SER A 180 -34.75 37.83 10.75
C SER A 180 -35.78 36.79 11.19
N SER A 181 -36.93 37.23 11.70
CA SER A 181 -38.07 36.33 11.97
C SER A 181 -38.48 35.54 10.72
N PHE A 182 -39.17 34.41 10.93
CA PHE A 182 -39.73 33.63 9.82
C PHE A 182 -40.63 34.52 8.93
N PRO A 183 -40.62 34.31 7.61
CA PRO A 183 -41.42 35.10 6.69
C PRO A 183 -42.92 34.88 6.93
N ASN A 184 -43.73 35.89 6.60
CA ASN A 184 -45.18 35.70 6.56
C ASN A 184 -45.54 34.72 5.45
N TRP A 185 -46.59 33.92 5.66
CA TRP A 185 -47.10 33.05 4.62
C TRP A 185 -47.57 33.87 3.40
N SER A 186 -47.18 33.39 2.22
CA SER A 186 -47.57 33.88 0.90
C SER A 186 -48.09 32.74 0.05
N ASN A 187 -49.13 33.01 -0.75
CA ASN A 187 -49.77 32.04 -1.65
C ASN A 187 -48.95 31.78 -2.94
N THR A 188 -47.97 32.62 -3.27
CA THR A 188 -47.14 32.47 -4.47
C THR A 188 -45.88 31.64 -4.25
N GLU A 189 -45.46 31.50 -2.98
CA GLU A 189 -44.22 30.83 -2.60
C GLU A 189 -44.40 29.32 -2.48
N THR A 190 -43.35 28.59 -2.80
CA THR A 190 -43.26 27.14 -2.57
C THR A 190 -42.56 26.90 -1.23
N TYR A 191 -43.20 26.13 -0.36
CA TYR A 191 -42.63 25.71 0.93
C TYR A 191 -42.19 24.25 0.84
N LEU A 192 -40.96 23.99 1.27
CA LEU A 192 -40.43 22.65 1.41
C LEU A 192 -40.70 22.13 2.82
N THR A 193 -40.74 20.82 2.97
CA THR A 193 -40.88 20.16 4.25
C THR A 193 -39.86 20.70 5.27
N GLY A 194 -40.35 21.17 6.42
CA GLY A 194 -39.55 21.80 7.47
C GLY A 194 -39.51 23.33 7.44
N ASP A 195 -39.90 23.97 6.32
CA ASP A 195 -40.01 25.43 6.23
C ASP A 195 -40.97 25.97 7.28
N ARG A 196 -40.68 27.16 7.81
CA ARG A 196 -41.52 27.83 8.80
C ARG A 196 -42.01 29.18 8.30
N VAL A 197 -43.25 29.50 8.63
CA VAL A 197 -43.91 30.77 8.27
C VAL A 197 -44.73 31.30 9.43
N ILE A 198 -44.96 32.61 9.42
CA ILE A 198 -45.91 33.27 10.32
C ILE A 198 -47.25 33.43 9.59
N HIS A 199 -48.33 32.94 10.19
CA HIS A 199 -49.69 33.13 9.70
C HIS A 199 -50.65 33.27 10.88
N ASN A 200 -51.49 34.31 10.87
CA ASN A 200 -52.43 34.64 11.96
C ASN A 200 -51.78 34.68 13.36
N SER A 201 -50.60 35.31 13.46
CA SER A 201 -49.81 35.44 14.70
C SER A 201 -49.38 34.10 15.31
N LYS A 202 -49.32 33.03 14.51
CA LYS A 202 -48.81 31.71 14.89
C LYS A 202 -47.70 31.30 13.95
N THR A 203 -46.77 30.51 14.45
CA THR A 203 -45.71 29.91 13.62
C THR A 203 -46.17 28.54 13.16
N TRP A 204 -46.05 28.28 11.86
CA TRP A 204 -46.42 27.01 11.24
C TRP A 204 -45.18 26.39 10.60
N ARG A 205 -45.00 25.08 10.75
CA ARG A 205 -43.98 24.28 10.06
C ARG A 205 -44.64 23.45 8.97
N ALA A 206 -44.09 23.48 7.77
CA ALA A 206 -44.54 22.64 6.66
C ALA A 206 -44.17 21.17 6.96
N THR A 207 -45.15 20.28 6.92
CA THR A 207 -44.97 18.83 7.10
C THR A 207 -44.76 18.09 5.77
N ALA A 208 -45.13 18.74 4.65
CA ALA A 208 -44.96 18.29 3.29
C ALA A 208 -44.72 19.47 2.35
N ASP A 209 -44.07 19.21 1.21
CA ASP A 209 -43.85 20.21 0.17
C ASP A 209 -45.19 20.72 -0.37
N ASN A 210 -45.42 22.02 -0.33
CA ASN A 210 -46.70 22.61 -0.72
C ASN A 210 -46.56 24.01 -1.32
N LYS A 211 -47.61 24.42 -2.05
CA LYS A 211 -47.74 25.76 -2.64
C LYS A 211 -49.20 26.20 -2.61
N GLY A 212 -49.44 27.42 -2.16
CA GLY A 212 -50.79 28.00 -2.13
C GLY A 212 -51.76 27.40 -1.10
N VAL A 213 -51.30 26.46 -0.26
CA VAL A 213 -52.10 25.89 0.84
C VAL A 213 -51.92 26.75 2.09
N GLU A 214 -53.02 27.30 2.61
CA GLU A 214 -53.03 28.20 3.76
C GLU A 214 -52.78 27.46 5.09
N PRO A 215 -51.89 27.93 5.99
CA PRO A 215 -51.62 27.26 7.25
C PRO A 215 -52.81 27.31 8.21
N SER A 216 -53.32 26.14 8.58
CA SER A 216 -54.41 25.96 9.53
C SER A 216 -54.28 24.64 10.31
N ALA A 217 -54.99 24.51 11.44
CA ALA A 217 -55.00 23.26 12.21
C ALA A 217 -55.69 22.09 11.48
N THR A 218 -56.36 22.36 10.36
CA THR A 218 -57.10 21.39 9.56
C THR A 218 -56.38 20.96 8.28
N THR A 219 -55.33 21.69 7.88
CA THR A 219 -54.53 21.37 6.69
C THR A 219 -53.38 20.44 7.07
N PRO A 220 -53.29 19.22 6.49
CA PRO A 220 -52.28 18.25 6.88
C PRO A 220 -50.83 18.67 6.55
N GLU A 221 -50.65 19.61 5.61
CA GLU A 221 -49.35 20.14 5.16
C GLU A 221 -48.70 21.10 6.17
N TRP A 222 -49.40 21.47 7.24
CA TRP A 222 -48.93 22.42 8.24
C TRP A 222 -49.16 21.93 9.66
N GLU A 223 -48.19 22.14 10.53
CA GLU A 223 -48.34 21.96 11.98
C GLU A 223 -47.95 23.24 12.74
N GLU A 224 -48.70 23.56 13.79
CA GLU A 224 -48.40 24.72 14.64
C GLU A 224 -47.18 24.43 15.53
N VAL A 225 -46.24 25.37 15.62
CA VAL A 225 -45.04 25.30 16.44
C VAL A 225 -44.86 26.55 17.30
N THR A 226 -44.19 26.43 18.45
CA THR A 226 -44.15 27.48 19.49
C THR A 226 -42.96 28.45 19.41
N ASN A 227 -42.09 28.33 18.40
CA ASN A 227 -40.88 29.13 18.28
C ASN A 227 -40.99 30.21 17.19
N GLU A 228 -41.17 31.47 17.58
CA GLU A 228 -41.27 32.63 16.67
C GLU A 228 -39.91 33.17 16.18
N ALA A 229 -38.83 32.94 16.95
CA ALA A 229 -37.48 33.34 16.58
C ALA A 229 -36.86 32.37 15.57
N ALA A 230 -36.16 32.91 14.58
CA ALA A 230 -35.40 32.11 13.63
C ALA A 230 -34.32 31.29 14.35
N ASN A 231 -34.48 29.98 14.33
CA ASN A 231 -33.57 29.02 14.93
C ASN A 231 -32.80 28.32 13.81
N VAL A 232 -31.84 29.06 13.24
CA VAL A 232 -31.08 28.63 12.06
C VAL A 232 -29.69 28.16 12.44
N PHE A 233 -29.11 28.80 13.46
CA PHE A 233 -27.75 28.53 13.88
C PHE A 233 -27.72 27.66 15.13
N THR A 234 -26.77 26.75 15.17
CA THR A 234 -26.42 25.93 16.33
C THR A 234 -24.92 26.07 16.61
N PRO A 235 -24.46 25.68 17.82
CA PRO A 235 -23.04 25.69 18.13
C PRO A 235 -22.16 24.88 17.16
N SER A 236 -22.72 23.85 16.50
CA SER A 236 -22.00 23.05 15.52
C SER A 236 -21.76 23.75 14.18
N ASN A 237 -22.36 24.91 13.93
CA ASN A 237 -22.09 25.71 12.73
C ASN A 237 -20.79 26.50 12.82
N VAL A 238 -20.10 26.54 13.97
CA VAL A 238 -18.79 27.21 14.05
C VAL A 238 -17.80 26.51 13.12
N GLY A 239 -17.18 27.28 12.21
CA GLY A 239 -16.31 26.79 11.16
C GLY A 239 -17.00 26.57 9.80
N SER A 240 -18.34 26.59 9.73
CA SER A 240 -19.10 26.58 8.47
C SER A 240 -18.96 27.89 7.71
N ILE A 241 -19.19 27.83 6.39
CA ILE A 241 -19.22 29.00 5.51
C ILE A 241 -20.68 29.38 5.21
N ILE A 242 -20.97 30.67 5.28
CA ILE A 242 -22.20 31.27 4.78
C ILE A 242 -21.89 31.99 3.47
N GLU A 243 -22.59 31.64 2.40
CA GLU A 243 -22.56 32.37 1.14
C GLU A 243 -23.73 33.36 1.11
N ILE A 244 -23.41 34.65 1.00
CA ILE A 244 -24.40 35.74 1.06
C ILE A 244 -23.92 36.92 0.21
N ASN A 245 -24.83 37.53 -0.56
CA ASN A 245 -24.56 38.73 -1.36
C ASN A 245 -23.28 38.63 -2.23
N GLY A 246 -23.02 37.46 -2.82
CA GLY A 246 -21.82 37.19 -3.62
C GLY A 246 -20.50 37.07 -2.85
N GLY A 247 -20.54 37.14 -1.52
CA GLY A 247 -19.40 36.91 -0.63
C GLY A 247 -19.53 35.63 0.19
N GLN A 248 -18.50 35.31 0.96
CA GLN A 248 -18.41 34.13 1.82
C GLN A 248 -17.90 34.53 3.21
N VAL A 249 -18.59 34.08 4.24
CA VAL A 249 -18.29 34.40 5.65
C VAL A 249 -18.11 33.11 6.44
N LYS A 250 -16.94 32.91 7.04
CA LYS A 250 -16.67 31.76 7.92
C LYS A 250 -17.14 32.08 9.33
N ILE A 251 -18.02 31.25 9.88
CA ILE A 251 -18.54 31.42 11.24
C ILE A 251 -17.39 31.19 12.24
N THR A 252 -17.13 32.17 13.10
CA THR A 252 -16.07 32.11 14.13
C THR A 252 -16.66 31.94 15.53
N GLN A 253 -17.89 32.40 15.74
CA GLN A 253 -18.56 32.34 17.03
C GLN A 253 -20.08 32.20 16.86
N TYR A 254 -20.65 31.26 17.60
CA TYR A 254 -22.09 31.16 17.84
C TYR A 254 -22.51 32.12 18.95
N VAL A 255 -23.54 32.94 18.72
CA VAL A 255 -24.06 33.88 19.73
C VAL A 255 -25.39 33.36 20.27
N ASP A 256 -26.35 33.13 19.40
CA ASP A 256 -27.69 32.65 19.71
C ASP A 256 -28.32 32.00 18.45
N PRO A 257 -29.50 31.35 18.55
CA PRO A 257 -30.13 30.66 17.41
C PRO A 257 -30.35 31.49 16.14
N SER A 258 -30.39 32.82 16.29
CA SER A 258 -30.65 33.78 15.21
C SER A 258 -29.40 34.55 14.78
N ARG A 259 -28.27 34.42 15.49
CA ARG A 259 -27.10 35.27 15.26
C ARG A 259 -25.77 34.55 15.44
N VAL A 260 -24.86 34.84 14.52
CA VAL A 260 -23.47 34.37 14.55
C VAL A 260 -22.52 35.51 14.18
N ASN A 261 -21.28 35.43 14.67
CA ASN A 261 -20.19 36.30 14.20
C ASN A 261 -19.25 35.49 13.30
N GLY A 262 -18.80 36.10 12.21
CA GLY A 262 -17.95 35.43 11.23
C GLY A 262 -16.96 36.35 10.55
N GLU A 263 -15.85 35.77 10.12
CA GLU A 263 -14.81 36.44 9.35
C GLU A 263 -15.18 36.43 7.86
N VAL A 264 -15.16 37.59 7.21
CA VAL A 264 -15.39 37.70 5.76
C VAL A 264 -14.17 37.18 5.01
N LEU A 265 -14.33 36.06 4.28
CA LEU A 265 -13.28 35.45 3.47
C LEU A 265 -13.32 35.95 2.02
N VAL A 266 -14.52 36.11 1.46
CA VAL A 266 -14.76 36.70 0.14
C VAL A 266 -15.66 37.92 0.31
N LYS A 267 -15.26 39.05 -0.27
CA LYS A 267 -15.95 40.34 -0.13
C LYS A 267 -17.43 40.24 -0.50
N LEU A 268 -18.30 40.77 0.35
CA LEU A 268 -19.73 40.89 0.03
C LEU A 268 -19.94 42.10 -0.89
N THR A 269 -20.84 41.96 -1.86
CA THR A 269 -21.20 43.08 -2.76
C THR A 269 -21.94 44.21 -2.04
N SER A 270 -22.69 43.88 -0.98
CA SER A 270 -23.40 44.86 -0.16
C SER A 270 -23.72 44.33 1.23
N ALA A 271 -23.96 45.25 2.18
CA ALA A 271 -24.46 44.94 3.53
C ALA A 271 -26.01 44.85 3.59
N VAL A 272 -26.68 44.70 2.44
CA VAL A 272 -28.14 44.65 2.37
C VAL A 272 -28.62 43.28 2.88
N GLN A 273 -29.82 43.27 3.48
CA GLN A 273 -30.47 42.03 3.90
C GLN A 273 -30.69 41.11 2.70
N ALA A 274 -30.12 39.90 2.75
CA ALA A 274 -30.42 38.85 1.80
C ALA A 274 -31.82 38.29 2.09
N ILE A 275 -32.63 38.13 1.05
CA ILE A 275 -33.97 37.57 1.17
C ILE A 275 -33.91 36.08 1.55
N ALA A 276 -35.01 35.54 2.08
CA ALA A 276 -35.09 34.12 2.42
C ALA A 276 -34.71 33.22 1.24
N LYS A 277 -34.05 32.10 1.52
CA LYS A 277 -33.55 31.11 0.53
C LYS A 277 -32.50 31.62 -0.49
N SER A 278 -32.09 32.89 -0.43
CA SER A 278 -31.06 33.45 -1.35
C SER A 278 -29.62 33.34 -0.85
N TRP A 279 -29.44 32.87 0.38
CA TRP A 279 -28.14 32.64 1.00
C TRP A 279 -28.03 31.16 1.38
N VAL A 280 -26.79 30.67 1.43
CA VAL A 280 -26.50 29.25 1.66
C VAL A 280 -25.67 29.10 2.93
N LEU A 281 -26.10 28.22 3.84
CA LEU A 281 -25.28 27.73 4.94
C LEU A 281 -24.64 26.41 4.51
N LYS A 282 -23.33 26.43 4.26
CA LYS A 282 -22.56 25.25 3.88
C LYS A 282 -22.28 24.37 5.10
N SER A 283 -22.44 23.06 4.93
CA SER A 283 -22.07 22.08 5.95
C SER A 283 -20.57 21.78 5.89
N ILE A 284 -19.97 21.50 7.05
CA ILE A 284 -18.58 21.07 7.14
C ILE A 284 -18.50 19.61 6.68
N ALA A 285 -17.69 19.31 5.67
CA ALA A 285 -17.55 17.95 5.14
C ALA A 285 -16.95 16.97 6.16
N PHE A 286 -16.03 17.46 7.00
CA PHE A 286 -15.27 16.62 7.93
C PHE A 286 -15.73 16.84 9.36
N SER A 287 -16.57 15.94 9.86
CA SER A 287 -17.11 16.02 11.21
C SER A 287 -17.43 14.64 11.77
N ALA A 288 -17.69 14.53 13.07
CA ALA A 288 -18.10 13.26 13.67
C ALA A 288 -19.39 12.69 13.05
N THR A 289 -20.28 13.55 12.54
CA THR A 289 -21.55 13.13 11.91
C THR A 289 -21.37 12.78 10.44
N ALA A 290 -20.67 13.63 9.67
CA ALA A 290 -20.43 13.43 8.24
C ALA A 290 -19.34 12.39 7.95
N GLY A 291 -18.56 12.03 8.96
CA GLY A 291 -17.34 11.23 8.84
C GLY A 291 -16.13 12.09 8.48
N TYR A 292 -14.97 11.47 8.52
CA TYR A 292 -13.69 12.02 8.08
C TYR A 292 -13.27 11.33 6.78
N PRO A 293 -12.30 11.88 6.03
CA PRO A 293 -11.85 11.25 4.80
C PRO A 293 -11.21 9.88 5.05
N LYS A 294 -11.32 9.00 4.06
CA LYS A 294 -10.70 7.66 4.03
C LYS A 294 -9.56 7.55 3.03
N ALA A 295 -9.48 8.45 2.05
CA ALA A 295 -8.40 8.48 1.07
C ALA A 295 -7.75 9.86 0.98
N VAL A 296 -6.44 9.85 0.70
CA VAL A 296 -5.62 11.07 0.63
C VAL A 296 -4.48 10.91 -0.37
N CYS A 297 -4.20 11.95 -1.15
CA CYS A 297 -2.99 12.06 -1.95
C CYS A 297 -2.55 13.53 -2.09
N PHE A 298 -1.37 13.76 -2.65
CA PHE A 298 -1.02 15.07 -3.20
C PHE A 298 -1.26 15.09 -4.70
N PHE A 299 -1.47 16.25 -5.30
CA PHE A 299 -1.37 16.43 -6.75
C PHE A 299 -1.18 17.90 -7.10
N LYS A 300 -0.20 18.25 -7.94
CA LYS A 300 0.11 19.63 -8.36
C LYS A 300 0.08 20.66 -7.20
N GLN A 301 0.78 20.35 -6.10
CA GLN A 301 0.84 21.18 -4.88
C GLN A 301 -0.50 21.37 -4.14
N ARG A 302 -1.49 20.52 -4.40
CA ARG A 302 -2.74 20.45 -3.65
C ARG A 302 -2.77 19.18 -2.82
N LEU A 303 -3.29 19.27 -1.60
CA LEU A 303 -3.68 18.13 -0.78
C LEU A 303 -5.10 17.73 -1.19
N VAL A 304 -5.28 16.45 -1.50
CA VAL A 304 -6.55 15.91 -1.98
C VAL A 304 -7.07 14.91 -0.97
N PHE A 305 -8.30 15.12 -0.51
CA PHE A 305 -9.03 14.20 0.35
C PHE A 305 -10.21 13.60 -0.40
N ALA A 306 -10.63 12.39 -0.02
CA ALA A 306 -11.84 11.78 -0.55
C ALA A 306 -12.51 10.83 0.46
N ASN A 307 -13.77 10.50 0.14
CA ASN A 307 -14.58 9.48 0.80
C ASN A 307 -14.85 9.78 2.29
N THR A 308 -15.91 10.55 2.53
CA THR A 308 -16.55 10.65 3.85
C THR A 308 -17.75 9.70 3.92
N LYS A 309 -18.38 9.59 5.10
CA LYS A 309 -19.57 8.75 5.28
C LYS A 309 -20.78 9.27 4.50
N THR A 310 -20.93 10.58 4.39
CA THR A 310 -22.05 11.23 3.66
C THR A 310 -21.78 11.39 2.18
N SER A 311 -20.51 11.57 1.79
CA SER A 311 -20.10 11.90 0.42
C SER A 311 -18.94 10.98 0.00
N PRO A 312 -19.23 9.68 -0.27
CA PRO A 312 -18.22 8.65 -0.51
C PRO A 312 -17.49 8.78 -1.85
N ASN A 313 -18.06 9.49 -2.81
CA ASN A 313 -17.53 9.73 -4.16
C ASN A 313 -16.97 11.15 -4.36
N GLN A 314 -16.96 11.99 -3.32
CA GLN A 314 -16.46 13.36 -3.39
C GLN A 314 -14.95 13.42 -3.18
N MET A 315 -14.30 14.31 -3.93
CA MET A 315 -12.90 14.70 -3.77
C MET A 315 -12.80 16.19 -3.45
N TRP A 316 -11.98 16.53 -2.46
CA TRP A 316 -11.71 17.92 -2.08
C TRP A 316 -10.24 18.23 -2.33
N PHE A 317 -9.98 19.23 -3.16
CA PHE A 317 -8.65 19.72 -3.51
C PHE A 317 -8.35 21.01 -2.76
N SER A 318 -7.31 21.02 -1.93
CA SER A 318 -6.86 22.23 -1.24
C SER A 318 -6.38 23.29 -2.23
N ARG A 319 -6.28 24.54 -1.78
CA ARG A 319 -5.56 25.61 -2.49
C ARG A 319 -4.12 25.18 -2.83
N ILE A 320 -3.60 25.67 -3.95
CA ILE A 320 -2.21 25.42 -4.36
C ILE A 320 -1.24 25.98 -3.31
N GLY A 321 -0.35 25.13 -2.79
CA GLY A 321 0.69 25.50 -1.83
C GLY A 321 0.21 25.69 -0.39
N ASP A 322 -1.11 25.62 -0.14
CA ASP A 322 -1.72 25.79 1.18
C ASP A 322 -2.66 24.60 1.49
N ASP A 323 -2.06 23.56 2.07
CA ASP A 323 -2.72 22.29 2.41
C ASP A 323 -3.92 22.45 3.38
N GLY A 324 -4.02 23.56 4.12
CA GLY A 324 -5.04 23.78 5.14
C GLY A 324 -6.22 24.63 4.68
N ASN A 325 -6.20 25.08 3.43
CA ASN A 325 -7.17 26.02 2.90
C ASN A 325 -8.04 25.39 1.81
N PHE A 326 -9.29 25.12 2.17
CA PHE A 326 -10.31 24.57 1.28
C PHE A 326 -11.38 25.61 0.92
N LEU A 327 -11.00 26.89 0.88
CA LEU A 327 -11.89 27.96 0.42
C LEU A 327 -12.08 27.87 -1.10
N GLU A 328 -13.31 27.62 -1.51
CA GLU A 328 -13.68 27.52 -2.92
C GLU A 328 -14.09 28.89 -3.46
N THR A 329 -13.40 29.34 -4.51
CA THR A 329 -13.69 30.60 -5.21
C THR A 329 -13.65 30.39 -6.73
N THR A 330 -13.73 31.46 -7.51
CA THR A 330 -13.62 31.42 -8.98
C THR A 330 -12.18 31.44 -9.50
N GLN A 331 -11.17 31.52 -8.62
CA GLN A 331 -9.76 31.59 -9.02
C GLN A 331 -9.17 30.20 -9.25
N ASP A 332 -8.40 30.04 -10.33
CA ASP A 332 -7.82 28.75 -10.73
C ASP A 332 -6.89 28.11 -9.69
N ALA A 333 -6.27 28.93 -8.83
CA ALA A 333 -5.36 28.47 -7.78
C ALA A 333 -6.07 28.10 -6.46
N ASP A 334 -7.33 28.49 -6.30
CA ASP A 334 -8.10 28.27 -5.08
C ASP A 334 -8.66 26.86 -5.01
N ALA A 335 -9.13 26.47 -3.83
CA ALA A 335 -9.62 25.12 -3.58
C ALA A 335 -10.86 24.82 -4.42
N PHE A 336 -11.11 23.54 -4.65
CA PHE A 336 -12.35 23.10 -5.27
C PHE A 336 -12.66 21.67 -4.88
N SER A 337 -13.91 21.27 -5.09
CA SER A 337 -14.35 19.89 -4.92
C SER A 337 -15.09 19.39 -6.17
N ILE A 338 -15.07 18.08 -6.35
CA ILE A 338 -15.66 17.41 -7.51
C ILE A 338 -16.02 15.97 -7.13
N ALA A 339 -17.15 15.48 -7.63
CA ALA A 339 -17.57 14.09 -7.46
C ALA A 339 -17.11 13.24 -8.66
N SER A 340 -16.60 12.04 -8.40
CA SER A 340 -16.55 11.02 -9.46
C SER A 340 -17.97 10.53 -9.73
N SER A 341 -18.57 10.97 -10.83
CA SER A 341 -19.94 10.57 -11.21
C SER A 341 -19.91 9.41 -12.20
N SER A 342 -20.44 8.25 -11.81
CA SER A 342 -20.73 7.13 -12.71
C SER A 342 -22.09 6.52 -12.37
N ALA A 343 -22.55 5.54 -13.16
CA ALA A 343 -23.82 4.87 -12.96
C ALA A 343 -23.89 4.03 -11.65
N GLN A 344 -22.73 3.67 -11.09
CA GLN A 344 -22.61 3.00 -9.80
C GLN A 344 -21.99 4.00 -8.82
N SER A 345 -22.75 4.42 -7.81
CA SER A 345 -22.25 5.31 -6.75
C SER A 345 -21.20 4.58 -5.91
N ASP A 346 -19.99 4.48 -6.45
CA ASP A 346 -18.89 3.75 -5.83
C ASP A 346 -18.10 4.67 -4.91
N ASN A 347 -17.78 4.17 -3.73
CA ASN A 347 -16.93 4.85 -2.78
C ASN A 347 -15.46 4.86 -3.24
N ILE A 348 -14.80 6.02 -3.13
CA ILE A 348 -13.39 6.15 -3.47
C ILE A 348 -12.55 5.47 -2.39
N LEU A 349 -11.92 4.36 -2.71
CA LEU A 349 -11.16 3.56 -1.76
C LEU A 349 -9.71 4.01 -1.66
N HIS A 350 -9.08 4.40 -2.77
CA HIS A 350 -7.69 4.90 -2.77
C HIS A 350 -7.54 6.05 -3.75
N LEU A 351 -6.64 6.98 -3.42
CA LEU A 351 -6.19 8.02 -4.34
C LEU A 351 -4.71 7.80 -4.68
N SER A 352 -4.37 7.89 -5.96
CA SER A 352 -2.99 7.81 -6.45
C SER A 352 -2.72 8.88 -7.49
N GLN A 353 -1.45 9.05 -7.87
CA GLN A 353 -1.02 10.01 -8.88
C GLN A 353 -0.49 9.31 -10.12
N ARG A 354 -1.02 9.68 -11.29
CA ARG A 354 -0.50 9.24 -12.58
C ARG A 354 -1.09 10.06 -13.74
N GLY A 355 -0.36 11.04 -14.27
CA GLY A 355 -0.90 11.97 -15.29
C GLY A 355 -2.05 12.88 -14.81
N GLY A 356 -2.71 12.51 -13.72
CA GLY A 356 -3.80 13.14 -13.01
C GLY A 356 -3.91 12.52 -11.60
N VAL A 357 -5.05 12.76 -10.94
CA VAL A 357 -5.44 12.01 -9.75
C VAL A 357 -6.19 10.77 -10.22
N VAL A 358 -5.70 9.60 -9.85
CA VAL A 358 -6.41 8.33 -10.08
C VAL A 358 -7.25 8.04 -8.85
N ALA A 359 -8.57 8.05 -9.01
CA ALA A 359 -9.52 7.64 -7.99
C ALA A 359 -9.91 6.18 -8.22
N LEU A 360 -9.47 5.31 -7.32
CA LEU A 360 -9.75 3.87 -7.37
C LEU A 360 -10.95 3.59 -6.46
N THR A 361 -12.05 3.10 -7.03
CA THR A 361 -13.29 2.84 -6.30
C THR A 361 -13.56 1.34 -6.17
N GLY A 362 -14.59 0.96 -5.42
CA GLY A 362 -15.00 -0.44 -5.32
C GLY A 362 -15.45 -1.09 -6.64
N GLY A 363 -15.86 -0.29 -7.63
CA GLY A 363 -16.38 -0.77 -8.91
C GLY A 363 -15.60 -0.36 -10.15
N ALA A 364 -14.89 0.77 -10.13
CA ALA A 364 -14.20 1.31 -11.30
C ALA A 364 -12.96 2.14 -10.94
N GLU A 365 -12.19 2.48 -11.98
CA GLU A 365 -11.00 3.31 -11.89
C GLU A 365 -11.16 4.57 -12.75
N PHE A 366 -11.15 5.74 -12.09
CA PHE A 366 -11.31 7.04 -12.73
C PHE A 366 -9.99 7.80 -12.76
N LEU A 367 -9.70 8.47 -13.88
CA LEU A 367 -8.63 9.45 -13.98
C LEU A 367 -9.24 10.86 -13.98
N ILE A 368 -8.79 11.69 -13.05
CA ILE A 368 -9.15 13.09 -12.95
C ILE A 368 -7.96 13.92 -13.45
N ASN A 369 -8.14 14.56 -14.60
CA ASN A 369 -7.11 15.34 -15.26
C ASN A 369 -7.67 16.65 -15.85
N SER A 370 -6.81 17.41 -16.51
CA SER A 370 -7.21 18.57 -17.33
C SER A 370 -6.11 18.89 -18.34
N GLN A 371 -6.48 19.38 -19.52
CA GLN A 371 -5.53 19.89 -20.53
C GLN A 371 -4.90 21.24 -20.12
N GLY A 372 -5.49 21.95 -19.15
CA GLY A 372 -5.03 23.25 -18.67
C GLY A 372 -4.82 23.29 -17.14
N PRO A 373 -5.05 24.46 -16.50
CA PRO A 373 -5.21 24.53 -15.05
C PRO A 373 -6.29 23.55 -14.60
N LEU A 374 -6.04 22.79 -13.53
CA LEU A 374 -7.05 21.88 -12.97
C LEU A 374 -7.99 22.69 -12.07
N THR A 375 -9.22 22.91 -12.55
CA THR A 375 -10.28 23.70 -11.90
C THR A 375 -11.64 23.01 -12.10
N PRO A 376 -12.71 23.39 -11.39
CA PRO A 376 -14.04 22.84 -11.63
C PRO A 376 -14.52 22.93 -13.07
N ALA A 377 -14.18 24.02 -13.77
CA ALA A 377 -14.64 24.25 -15.14
C ALA A 377 -13.86 23.44 -16.20
N SER A 378 -12.66 22.97 -15.86
CA SER A 378 -11.72 22.32 -16.79
C SER A 378 -11.39 20.87 -16.43
N ALA A 379 -11.87 20.39 -15.27
CA ALA A 379 -11.63 19.02 -14.82
C ALA A 379 -12.37 18.03 -15.73
N GLN A 380 -11.63 17.02 -16.17
CA GLN A 380 -12.14 15.88 -16.93
C GLN A 380 -12.07 14.66 -16.01
N ILE A 381 -13.15 13.87 -16.01
CA ILE A 381 -13.24 12.63 -15.24
C ILE A 381 -13.52 11.51 -16.24
N ASP A 382 -12.51 10.71 -16.48
CA ASP A 382 -12.58 9.62 -17.44
C ASP A 382 -12.57 8.27 -16.71
N GLU A 383 -13.58 7.46 -16.94
CA GLU A 383 -13.58 6.05 -16.52
C GLU A 383 -12.71 5.25 -17.49
N HIS A 384 -11.73 4.50 -16.97
CA HIS A 384 -10.85 3.70 -17.81
C HIS A 384 -11.16 2.21 -17.74
N THR A 385 -11.39 1.70 -16.54
CA THR A 385 -11.73 0.30 -16.31
C THR A 385 -12.79 0.17 -15.23
N SER A 386 -13.54 -0.94 -15.24
CA SER A 386 -14.61 -1.28 -14.30
C SER A 386 -14.27 -2.50 -13.45
N TYR A 387 -12.98 -2.62 -13.07
CA TYR A 387 -12.50 -3.75 -12.29
C TYR A 387 -12.78 -3.57 -10.80
N GLY A 388 -12.57 -2.36 -10.29
CA GLY A 388 -12.66 -2.00 -8.88
C GLY A 388 -11.44 -2.48 -8.09
N VAL A 389 -11.15 -1.80 -6.98
CA VAL A 389 -9.97 -2.04 -6.14
C VAL A 389 -10.35 -2.66 -4.79
N GLN A 390 -9.42 -3.43 -4.22
CA GLN A 390 -9.54 -3.93 -2.85
C GLN A 390 -9.26 -2.81 -1.81
N ALA A 391 -10.19 -2.62 -0.88
CA ALA A 391 -10.16 -1.48 0.06
C ALA A 391 -8.91 -1.45 0.97
N ASN A 392 -8.45 -2.62 1.42
CA ASN A 392 -7.41 -2.71 2.45
C ASN A 392 -5.98 -2.85 1.89
N VAL A 393 -5.80 -2.87 0.57
CA VAL A 393 -4.48 -3.00 -0.06
C VAL A 393 -4.12 -1.69 -0.74
N LYS A 394 -3.08 -1.02 -0.23
CA LYS A 394 -2.62 0.24 -0.82
C LYS A 394 -2.02 -0.03 -2.21
N PRO A 395 -2.42 0.72 -3.26
CA PRO A 395 -1.79 0.67 -4.57
C PRO A 395 -0.31 1.04 -4.49
N CYS A 396 0.51 0.37 -5.30
CA CYS A 396 1.95 0.57 -5.34
C CYS A 396 2.36 1.10 -6.72
N ARG A 397 3.20 2.13 -6.77
CA ARG A 397 3.76 2.62 -8.04
C ARG A 397 5.05 1.88 -8.36
N VAL A 398 5.17 1.36 -9.57
CA VAL A 398 6.37 0.70 -10.08
C VAL A 398 6.71 1.30 -11.43
N GLY A 399 7.80 2.08 -11.48
CA GLY A 399 8.13 2.89 -12.65
C GLY A 399 6.95 3.77 -13.09
N ASN A 400 6.47 3.55 -14.31
CA ASN A 400 5.33 4.27 -14.90
C ASN A 400 3.98 3.56 -14.70
N GLU A 401 3.93 2.40 -14.04
CA GLU A 401 2.70 1.63 -13.80
C GLU A 401 2.19 1.85 -12.37
N LEU A 402 0.87 1.78 -12.21
CA LEU A 402 0.22 1.75 -10.89
C LEU A 402 -0.34 0.35 -10.67
N LEU A 403 0.28 -0.39 -9.76
CA LEU A 403 -0.16 -1.71 -9.36
C LEU A 403 -1.28 -1.59 -8.32
N PHE A 404 -2.36 -2.32 -8.52
CA PHE A 404 -3.47 -2.38 -7.59
C PHE A 404 -4.06 -3.79 -7.56
N VAL A 405 -4.61 -4.15 -6.41
CA VAL A 405 -5.32 -5.43 -6.24
C VAL A 405 -6.78 -5.22 -6.59
N GLN A 406 -7.30 -6.01 -7.52
CA GLN A 406 -8.70 -5.94 -7.93
C GLN A 406 -9.63 -6.29 -6.76
N ARG A 407 -10.86 -5.77 -6.78
CA ARG A 407 -11.93 -6.22 -5.89
C ARG A 407 -12.00 -7.76 -5.85
N GLY A 408 -12.11 -8.32 -4.65
CA GLY A 408 -11.97 -9.77 -4.40
C GLY A 408 -10.61 -10.17 -3.83
N GLY A 409 -9.56 -9.35 -3.99
CA GLY A 409 -8.30 -9.50 -3.26
C GLY A 409 -7.27 -10.46 -3.87
N GLU A 410 -7.62 -11.25 -4.88
CA GLU A 410 -6.75 -12.32 -5.41
C GLU A 410 -6.02 -11.96 -6.72
N ARG A 411 -6.42 -10.86 -7.37
CA ARG A 411 -5.86 -10.49 -8.69
C ARG A 411 -5.06 -9.21 -8.60
N LEU A 412 -3.81 -9.27 -9.06
CA LEU A 412 -2.93 -8.10 -9.15
C LEU A 412 -2.98 -7.54 -10.58
N ARG A 413 -3.30 -6.26 -10.70
CA ARG A 413 -3.33 -5.54 -11.99
C ARG A 413 -2.30 -4.43 -12.01
N ALA A 414 -1.81 -4.12 -13.21
CA ALA A 414 -0.91 -3.00 -13.45
C ALA A 414 -1.56 -2.00 -14.41
N MET A 415 -2.07 -0.90 -13.86
CA MET A 415 -2.58 0.19 -14.67
C MET A 415 -1.41 0.84 -15.42
N SER A 416 -1.45 0.79 -16.75
CA SER A 416 -0.45 1.30 -17.68
C SER A 416 -1.13 2.17 -18.77
N TYR A 417 -0.44 3.10 -19.42
CA TYR A 417 -1.02 3.85 -20.56
C TYR A 417 -0.53 3.14 -21.81
N ARG A 418 -1.44 2.91 -22.76
CA ARG A 418 -1.14 2.24 -24.02
C ARG A 418 -1.48 3.17 -25.17
N TYR A 419 -0.49 3.39 -26.04
CA TYR A 419 -0.62 4.25 -27.21
C TYR A 419 -1.59 3.68 -28.24
N GLU A 420 -1.73 2.35 -28.31
CA GLU A 420 -2.56 1.66 -29.31
C GLU A 420 -4.06 1.95 -29.13
N VAL A 421 -4.48 2.15 -27.87
CA VAL A 421 -5.87 2.44 -27.50
C VAL A 421 -6.05 3.86 -26.99
N ASP A 422 -4.99 4.69 -27.05
CA ASP A 422 -4.93 6.05 -26.50
C ASP A 422 -5.58 6.18 -25.11
N GLY A 423 -5.19 5.30 -24.19
CA GLY A 423 -5.89 5.17 -22.92
C GLY A 423 -5.17 4.34 -21.87
N LEU A 424 -5.70 4.37 -20.64
CA LEU A 424 -5.24 3.49 -19.57
C LEU A 424 -5.84 2.09 -19.73
N VAL A 425 -5.00 1.08 -19.59
CA VAL A 425 -5.41 -0.33 -19.48
C VAL A 425 -4.83 -0.92 -18.20
N SER A 426 -5.49 -1.96 -17.68
CA SER A 426 -5.10 -2.61 -16.42
C SER A 426 -4.90 -4.13 -16.62
N PRO A 427 -3.87 -4.57 -17.38
CA PRO A 427 -3.53 -5.98 -17.53
C PRO A 427 -3.28 -6.66 -16.19
N GLU A 428 -3.58 -7.95 -16.12
CA GLU A 428 -3.44 -8.77 -14.92
C GLU A 428 -2.03 -9.38 -14.85
N LEU A 429 -1.29 -9.07 -13.79
CA LEU A 429 0.04 -9.63 -13.53
C LEU A 429 -0.03 -11.03 -12.91
N SER A 430 -1.08 -11.31 -12.15
CA SER A 430 -1.31 -12.61 -11.49
C SER A 430 -1.80 -13.70 -12.43
N GLN A 431 -2.11 -13.40 -13.70
CA GLN A 431 -2.73 -14.35 -14.63
C GLN A 431 -1.93 -15.66 -14.81
N ILE A 432 -0.60 -15.60 -14.70
CA ILE A 432 0.29 -16.75 -14.82
C ILE A 432 0.39 -17.58 -13.53
N ALA A 433 0.06 -17.00 -12.38
CA ALA A 433 0.16 -17.61 -11.06
C ALA A 433 -1.06 -17.28 -10.16
N PRO A 434 -2.31 -17.46 -10.63
CA PRO A 434 -3.50 -17.14 -9.84
C PRO A 434 -3.63 -17.98 -8.57
N HIS A 435 -3.03 -19.18 -8.57
CA HIS A 435 -3.05 -20.11 -7.43
C HIS A 435 -2.32 -19.55 -6.20
N ILE A 436 -1.35 -18.65 -6.37
CA ILE A 436 -0.59 -18.10 -5.25
C ILE A 436 -1.52 -17.26 -4.35
N PRO A 437 -2.17 -16.17 -4.83
CA PRO A 437 -3.13 -15.46 -3.99
C PRO A 437 -4.32 -16.32 -3.53
N GLU A 438 -4.84 -17.22 -4.37
CA GLU A 438 -5.97 -18.11 -4.04
C GLU A 438 -5.65 -19.01 -2.83
N ASN A 439 -4.46 -19.61 -2.81
CA ASN A 439 -4.05 -20.51 -1.73
C ASN A 439 -3.71 -19.78 -0.42
N HIS A 440 -3.42 -18.47 -0.48
CA HIS A 440 -2.92 -17.66 0.63
C HIS A 440 -3.91 -16.58 1.12
N ALA A 441 -5.21 -16.79 0.87
CA ALA A 441 -6.30 -15.90 1.29
C ALA A 441 -6.19 -14.46 0.76
N GLY A 442 -5.70 -14.32 -0.48
CA GLY A 442 -5.58 -13.06 -1.21
C GLY A 442 -4.36 -12.22 -0.82
N ILE A 443 -4.24 -11.07 -1.46
CA ILE A 443 -3.15 -10.12 -1.27
C ILE A 443 -3.52 -9.11 -0.19
N LYS A 444 -2.59 -8.85 0.73
CA LYS A 444 -2.75 -7.93 1.86
C LYS A 444 -1.95 -6.65 1.70
N GLU A 445 -0.71 -6.73 1.22
CA GLU A 445 0.19 -5.57 1.12
C GLU A 445 1.13 -5.70 -0.08
N LEU A 446 1.45 -4.56 -0.70
CA LEU A 446 2.39 -4.45 -1.81
C LEU A 446 3.51 -3.48 -1.43
N THR A 447 4.76 -3.89 -1.63
CA THR A 447 5.94 -3.06 -1.36
C THR A 447 6.95 -3.20 -2.49
N PHE A 448 7.28 -2.07 -3.12
CA PHE A 448 8.27 -2.03 -4.18
C PHE A 448 9.66 -1.73 -3.62
N GLN A 449 10.59 -2.65 -3.83
CA GLN A 449 12.02 -2.47 -3.65
C GLN A 449 12.62 -2.29 -5.04
N GLN A 450 13.12 -1.10 -5.35
CA GLN A 450 13.57 -0.77 -6.68
C GLN A 450 14.98 -1.31 -6.96
N THR A 451 15.83 -1.34 -5.93
CA THR A 451 17.25 -1.67 -6.06
C THR A 451 17.67 -2.61 -4.92
N PRO A 452 18.51 -3.64 -5.16
CA PRO A 452 19.27 -3.94 -6.39
C PRO A 452 18.45 -4.54 -7.53
N ASN A 453 17.45 -5.35 -7.19
CA ASN A 453 16.57 -6.00 -8.16
C ASN A 453 15.19 -5.37 -8.07
N SER A 454 14.56 -5.06 -9.21
CA SER A 454 13.21 -4.49 -9.28
C SER A 454 12.17 -5.52 -8.80
N ILE A 455 11.95 -5.56 -7.49
CA ILE A 455 11.13 -6.57 -6.80
C ILE A 455 9.91 -5.91 -6.18
N VAL A 456 8.74 -6.46 -6.46
CA VAL A 456 7.52 -6.17 -5.72
C VAL A 456 7.32 -7.29 -4.70
N TRP A 457 7.52 -6.99 -3.43
CA TRP A 457 7.18 -7.86 -2.31
C TRP A 457 5.67 -7.80 -2.04
N ILE A 458 5.07 -8.96 -1.84
CA ILE A 458 3.63 -9.14 -1.68
C ILE A 458 3.39 -9.93 -0.40
N VAL A 459 2.80 -9.29 0.60
CA VAL A 459 2.34 -9.99 1.80
C VAL A 459 0.93 -10.50 1.54
N MET A 460 0.71 -11.78 1.82
CA MET A 460 -0.58 -12.45 1.63
C MET A 460 -1.49 -12.35 2.86
N GLY A 461 -2.74 -12.79 2.72
CA GLY A 461 -3.76 -12.75 3.78
C GLY A 461 -3.42 -13.62 4.99
N ASP A 462 -2.76 -14.75 4.77
CA ASP A 462 -2.30 -15.68 5.82
C ASP A 462 -0.93 -15.33 6.45
N GLY A 463 -0.24 -14.33 5.90
CA GLY A 463 1.09 -13.89 6.33
C GLY A 463 2.25 -14.55 5.57
N ALA A 464 1.98 -15.42 4.59
CA ALA A 464 2.99 -15.84 3.61
C ALA A 464 3.42 -14.65 2.74
N VAL A 465 4.58 -14.78 2.09
CA VAL A 465 5.11 -13.73 1.21
C VAL A 465 5.32 -14.30 -0.18
N SER A 466 5.05 -13.49 -1.19
CA SER A 466 5.50 -13.75 -2.56
C SER A 466 6.21 -12.52 -3.09
N SER A 467 6.94 -12.70 -4.18
CA SER A 467 7.58 -11.60 -4.89
C SER A 467 7.28 -11.68 -6.38
N ILE A 468 7.30 -10.54 -7.04
CA ILE A 468 7.41 -10.46 -8.48
C ILE A 468 8.69 -9.70 -8.81
N THR A 469 9.62 -10.33 -9.52
CA THR A 469 10.66 -9.58 -10.23
C THR A 469 10.02 -8.98 -11.46
N LEU A 470 9.82 -7.65 -11.46
CA LEU A 470 9.04 -6.94 -12.47
C LEU A 470 9.95 -6.01 -13.27
N ASN A 471 10.15 -6.33 -14.55
CA ASN A 471 10.87 -5.49 -15.50
C ASN A 471 10.19 -5.58 -16.87
N ARG A 472 9.47 -4.53 -17.27
CA ARG A 472 8.73 -4.51 -18.53
C ARG A 472 9.63 -4.45 -19.76
N ASP A 473 10.80 -3.81 -19.67
CA ASP A 473 11.74 -3.69 -20.79
C ASP A 473 12.33 -5.04 -21.19
N GLN A 474 12.34 -6.00 -20.26
CA GLN A 474 12.79 -7.37 -20.48
C GLN A 474 11.66 -8.40 -20.42
N GLU A 475 10.39 -7.95 -20.53
CA GLU A 475 9.20 -8.81 -20.49
C GLU A 475 9.15 -9.74 -19.27
N MET A 476 9.65 -9.28 -18.12
CA MET A 476 9.77 -10.06 -16.90
C MET A 476 8.61 -9.78 -15.96
N ASN A 477 7.88 -10.86 -15.62
CA ASN A 477 6.83 -10.90 -14.61
C ASN A 477 6.99 -12.21 -13.84
N ALA A 478 8.06 -12.31 -13.04
CA ALA A 478 8.47 -13.58 -12.47
C ALA A 478 7.99 -13.72 -11.02
N TRP A 479 6.92 -14.51 -10.82
CA TRP A 479 6.40 -14.83 -9.50
C TRP A 479 7.30 -15.82 -8.76
N SER A 480 7.40 -15.67 -7.45
CA SER A 480 8.06 -16.60 -6.55
C SER A 480 7.46 -16.54 -5.15
N GLN A 481 7.48 -17.64 -4.42
CA GLN A 481 6.95 -17.75 -3.05
C GLN A 481 8.09 -17.75 -2.03
N HIS A 482 7.83 -17.19 -0.85
CA HIS A 482 8.81 -17.06 0.23
C HIS A 482 8.19 -17.46 1.57
N ASP A 483 8.88 -18.34 2.27
CA ASP A 483 8.57 -18.76 3.62
C ASP A 483 9.68 -18.27 4.55
N PHE A 484 9.33 -17.38 5.48
CA PHE A 484 10.22 -16.80 6.49
C PHE A 484 10.12 -17.50 7.85
N GLY A 485 9.36 -18.60 7.97
CA GLY A 485 9.21 -19.37 9.22
C GLY A 485 8.32 -18.70 10.27
N GLY A 486 7.53 -17.69 9.88
CA GLY A 486 6.61 -16.96 10.74
C GLY A 486 5.55 -16.22 9.91
N GLN A 487 4.64 -15.50 10.56
CA GLN A 487 3.62 -14.71 9.84
C GLN A 487 4.10 -13.29 9.59
N VAL A 488 4.29 -12.93 8.32
CA VAL A 488 4.70 -11.56 7.96
C VAL A 488 3.48 -10.63 8.02
N LEU A 489 3.63 -9.55 8.78
CA LEU A 489 2.59 -8.56 9.00
C LEU A 489 2.65 -7.43 7.98
N SER A 490 3.86 -6.93 7.67
CA SER A 490 4.07 -5.79 6.78
C SER A 490 5.53 -5.76 6.30
N ILE A 491 5.77 -5.24 5.09
CA ILE A 491 7.10 -5.05 4.50
C ILE A 491 7.21 -3.60 4.03
N CYS A 492 8.37 -2.96 4.22
CA CYS A 492 8.59 -1.59 3.77
C CYS A 492 10.03 -1.40 3.25
N ALA A 493 10.14 -0.87 2.03
CA ALA A 493 11.41 -0.48 1.44
C ALA A 493 11.65 1.03 1.60
N LEU A 494 12.89 1.40 1.90
CA LEU A 494 13.36 2.76 2.04
C LEU A 494 14.54 2.98 1.08
N PRO A 495 14.50 4.04 0.25
CA PRO A 495 15.62 4.36 -0.61
C PRO A 495 16.83 4.80 0.21
N THR A 496 18.02 4.57 -0.32
CA THR A 496 19.27 5.06 0.27
C THR A 496 20.14 5.76 -0.78
N GLY A 497 21.10 6.57 -0.31
CA GLY A 497 22.17 7.10 -1.15
C GLY A 497 23.33 6.11 -1.42
N LEU A 498 23.25 4.88 -0.90
CA LEU A 498 24.35 3.91 -0.92
C LEU A 498 24.26 2.90 -2.07
N GLY A 499 23.23 3.01 -2.92
CA GLY A 499 23.07 2.17 -4.11
C GLY A 499 22.21 0.93 -3.92
N GLU A 500 21.66 0.68 -2.73
CA GLU A 500 20.64 -0.36 -2.48
C GLU A 500 19.55 0.16 -1.54
N ASP A 501 18.30 -0.26 -1.76
CA ASP A 501 17.20 0.10 -0.88
C ASP A 501 17.25 -0.76 0.38
N GLN A 502 17.11 -0.13 1.57
CA GLN A 502 16.93 -0.87 2.81
C GLN A 502 15.49 -1.39 2.89
N CYS A 503 15.32 -2.70 3.00
CA CYS A 503 14.00 -3.32 3.10
C CYS A 503 13.81 -3.93 4.49
N PHE A 504 12.72 -3.56 5.15
CA PHE A 504 12.35 -4.03 6.48
C PHE A 504 11.08 -4.87 6.42
N MET A 505 10.96 -5.85 7.31
CA MET A 505 9.75 -6.61 7.51
C MET A 505 9.39 -6.70 8.98
N LEU A 506 8.09 -6.75 9.24
CA LEU A 506 7.51 -6.98 10.55
C LEU A 506 6.94 -8.40 10.57
N THR A 507 7.49 -9.28 11.39
CA THR A 507 7.12 -10.69 11.43
C THR A 507 6.62 -11.05 12.82
N ASN A 508 5.57 -11.86 12.90
CA ASN A 508 5.20 -12.54 14.14
C ASN A 508 5.98 -13.86 14.24
N ARG A 509 6.91 -13.93 15.20
CA ARG A 509 7.72 -15.11 15.50
C ARG A 509 7.53 -15.51 16.95
N ASN A 510 7.11 -16.75 17.20
CA ASN A 510 6.87 -17.28 18.55
C ASN A 510 6.05 -16.33 19.46
N GLY A 511 5.05 -15.65 18.89
CA GLY A 511 4.17 -14.70 19.60
C GLY A 511 4.73 -13.30 19.78
N SER A 512 5.97 -13.04 19.36
CA SER A 512 6.60 -11.72 19.38
C SER A 512 6.56 -11.05 18.01
N THR A 513 6.26 -9.75 18.00
CA THR A 513 6.31 -8.94 16.78
C THR A 513 7.72 -8.39 16.59
N VAL A 514 8.47 -8.99 15.67
CA VAL A 514 9.88 -8.71 15.40
C VAL A 514 10.01 -7.84 14.17
N LEU A 515 10.81 -6.78 14.27
CA LEU A 515 11.31 -6.02 13.12
C LEU A 515 12.60 -6.68 12.64
N GLU A 516 12.64 -7.01 11.36
CA GLU A 516 13.77 -7.62 10.68
C GLU A 516 14.14 -6.78 9.46
N GLU A 517 15.41 -6.82 9.05
CA GLU A 517 15.91 -6.14 7.85
C GLU A 517 16.46 -7.17 6.86
N PHE A 518 16.06 -7.09 5.59
CA PHE A 518 16.65 -7.89 4.53
C PHE A 518 18.12 -7.53 4.35
N SER A 519 18.97 -8.55 4.20
CA SER A 519 20.39 -8.33 3.93
C SER A 519 20.95 -9.43 3.03
N GLU A 520 21.64 -9.04 1.95
CA GLU A 520 22.37 -9.97 1.08
C GLU A 520 23.52 -10.69 1.81
N SER A 521 23.97 -10.15 2.96
CA SER A 521 24.95 -10.81 3.82
C SER A 521 24.36 -11.92 4.69
N ALA A 522 23.06 -11.86 5.00
CA ALA A 522 22.38 -12.83 5.83
C ALA A 522 22.07 -14.11 5.05
N GLN A 523 22.39 -15.27 5.63
CA GLN A 523 22.20 -16.59 5.01
C GLN A 523 21.03 -17.38 5.63
N SER A 524 20.49 -16.87 6.73
CA SER A 524 19.33 -17.35 7.48
C SER A 524 18.43 -16.18 7.88
N ASP A 525 17.23 -16.48 8.37
CA ASP A 525 16.25 -15.47 8.77
C ASP A 525 16.39 -15.11 10.26
N CYS A 526 16.11 -13.85 10.57
CA CYS A 526 16.14 -13.28 11.91
C CYS A 526 17.50 -13.52 12.61
N GLU A 527 18.59 -13.27 11.89
CA GLU A 527 19.94 -13.51 12.38
C GLU A 527 20.33 -12.57 13.53
N PHE A 528 20.91 -13.16 14.57
CA PHE A 528 21.61 -12.48 15.66
C PHE A 528 23.12 -12.62 15.48
N ASP A 529 23.82 -11.50 15.57
CA ASP A 529 25.28 -11.48 15.53
C ASP A 529 25.83 -11.75 16.94
N ILE A 530 26.64 -12.79 17.09
CA ILE A 530 27.23 -13.20 18.37
C ILE A 530 28.74 -13.30 18.19
N ASN A 531 29.49 -12.60 19.05
CA ASN A 531 30.95 -12.74 19.09
C ASN A 531 31.31 -13.97 19.93
N VAL A 532 32.01 -14.93 19.32
CA VAL A 532 32.53 -16.11 20.01
C VAL A 532 34.03 -16.02 20.23
N THR A 533 34.51 -16.60 21.32
CA THR A 533 35.93 -16.82 21.60
C THR A 533 36.09 -18.27 22.04
N ASN A 534 36.97 -19.02 21.37
CA ASN A 534 37.15 -20.46 21.59
C ASN A 534 35.82 -21.25 21.55
N GLY A 535 34.95 -20.92 20.60
CA GLY A 535 33.66 -21.57 20.43
C GLY A 535 32.55 -21.16 21.41
N VAL A 536 32.81 -20.22 22.34
CA VAL A 536 31.82 -19.77 23.34
C VAL A 536 31.43 -18.32 23.10
N GLY A 537 30.13 -18.01 23.07
CA GLY A 537 29.61 -16.66 22.86
C GLY A 537 28.45 -16.33 23.80
N SER A 538 28.42 -15.10 24.31
CA SER A 538 27.36 -14.63 25.20
C SER A 538 26.07 -14.34 24.43
N ILE A 539 24.94 -14.83 24.95
CA ILE A 539 23.58 -14.48 24.49
C ILE A 539 22.82 -13.61 25.49
N LEU A 540 23.52 -13.10 26.51
CA LEU A 540 22.93 -12.16 27.47
C LEU A 540 22.37 -10.93 26.74
N ASN A 541 21.10 -10.61 26.99
CA ASN A 541 20.34 -9.53 26.35
C ASN A 541 19.99 -9.75 24.87
N LEU A 542 20.05 -10.99 24.37
CA LEU A 542 19.55 -11.33 23.04
C LEU A 542 18.21 -12.08 23.18
N ASP A 543 17.21 -11.65 22.42
CA ASP A 543 15.89 -12.27 22.36
C ASP A 543 15.86 -13.51 21.47
N ILE A 544 16.83 -14.43 21.60
CA ILE A 544 16.98 -15.60 20.72
C ILE A 544 15.77 -16.56 20.77
N GLN A 545 14.91 -16.42 21.78
CA GLN A 545 13.67 -17.20 21.95
C GLN A 545 12.64 -16.95 20.83
N VAL A 546 12.80 -15.88 20.05
CA VAL A 546 11.99 -15.64 18.84
C VAL A 546 12.29 -16.64 17.73
N LEU A 547 13.43 -17.36 17.79
CA LEU A 547 13.82 -18.34 16.79
C LEU A 547 13.27 -19.73 17.13
N ASP A 548 12.94 -20.50 16.10
CA ASP A 548 12.59 -21.92 16.21
C ASP A 548 13.66 -22.76 15.51
N ASN A 549 14.31 -23.66 16.27
CA ASN A 549 15.40 -24.53 15.82
C ASN A 549 16.47 -23.84 14.94
N PRO A 550 17.09 -22.74 15.38
CA PRO A 550 18.07 -22.03 14.57
C PRO A 550 19.38 -22.81 14.41
N LEU A 551 20.17 -22.44 13.41
CA LEU A 551 21.55 -22.89 13.26
C LEU A 551 22.51 -21.71 13.32
N VAL A 552 23.76 -22.02 13.69
CA VAL A 552 24.85 -21.07 13.62
C VAL A 552 25.46 -21.16 12.22
N ASN A 553 25.67 -20.01 11.58
CA ASN A 553 26.43 -19.88 10.35
C ASN A 553 27.54 -18.84 10.49
N PHE A 554 28.62 -19.02 9.73
CA PHE A 554 29.74 -18.09 9.67
C PHE A 554 30.54 -18.27 8.39
N ASN A 555 31.34 -17.27 8.04
CA ASN A 555 32.26 -17.33 6.92
C ASN A 555 33.63 -16.78 7.31
N ASN A 556 34.69 -17.41 6.77
CA ASN A 556 36.08 -17.00 6.99
C ASN A 556 36.89 -17.24 5.70
N THR A 557 38.24 -17.21 5.80
CA THR A 557 39.13 -17.46 4.65
C THR A 557 38.96 -18.85 4.03
N ASP A 558 38.50 -19.82 4.81
CA ASP A 558 38.27 -21.19 4.38
C ASP A 558 36.86 -21.39 3.81
N GLY A 559 36.03 -20.34 3.75
CA GLY A 559 34.73 -20.36 3.08
C GLY A 559 33.53 -20.24 4.04
N TYR A 560 32.41 -20.87 3.66
CA TYR A 560 31.14 -20.80 4.40
C TYR A 560 30.93 -22.04 5.25
N PHE A 561 30.46 -21.89 6.48
CA PHE A 561 30.25 -22.98 7.40
C PHE A 561 28.96 -22.79 8.19
N TYR A 562 28.42 -23.91 8.70
CA TYR A 562 27.34 -23.90 9.68
C TYR A 562 27.61 -24.95 10.75
N SER A 563 27.01 -24.76 11.91
CA SER A 563 27.16 -25.68 13.04
C SER A 563 25.90 -25.71 13.90
N THR A 564 25.75 -26.82 14.62
CA THR A 564 24.84 -26.88 15.77
C THR A 564 25.50 -26.20 16.97
N TYR A 565 24.72 -25.94 18.01
CA TYR A 565 25.21 -25.35 19.24
C TYR A 565 24.47 -25.97 20.44
N THR A 566 25.05 -25.82 21.62
CA THR A 566 24.38 -26.07 22.90
C THR A 566 24.27 -24.77 23.68
N ILE A 567 23.29 -24.67 24.58
CA ILE A 567 23.14 -23.53 25.48
C ILE A 567 23.58 -23.97 26.87
N ASP A 568 24.55 -23.26 27.45
CA ASP A 568 24.91 -23.37 28.87
C ASP A 568 24.66 -22.01 29.55
N GLY A 569 23.64 -21.96 30.41
CA GLY A 569 23.21 -20.75 31.10
C GLY A 569 22.88 -19.59 30.14
N THR A 570 23.81 -18.66 30.00
CA THR A 570 23.68 -17.43 29.17
C THR A 570 24.67 -17.38 28.01
N SER A 571 25.28 -18.51 27.67
CA SER A 571 26.21 -18.65 26.56
C SER A 571 25.79 -19.75 25.60
N ILE A 572 26.12 -19.57 24.33
CA ILE A 572 26.12 -20.65 23.35
C ILE A 572 27.52 -21.26 23.24
N GLU A 573 27.57 -22.57 23.07
CA GLU A 573 28.79 -23.34 22.89
C GLU A 573 28.75 -24.09 21.56
N LEU A 574 29.80 -23.92 20.75
CA LEU A 574 29.96 -24.59 19.47
C LEU A 574 30.81 -25.85 19.62
N PRO A 575 30.60 -26.88 18.79
CA PRO A 575 31.48 -28.05 18.73
C PRO A 575 32.94 -27.71 18.37
N SER A 576 33.16 -26.65 17.59
CA SER A 576 34.50 -26.13 17.28
C SER A 576 34.96 -25.19 18.40
N THR A 577 35.95 -25.66 19.16
CA THR A 577 36.48 -24.99 20.36
C THR A 577 37.62 -24.01 20.06
N ASP A 578 38.02 -23.90 18.81
CA ASP A 578 39.08 -23.02 18.31
C ASP A 578 38.55 -21.78 17.56
N LEU A 579 37.23 -21.68 17.38
CA LEU A 579 36.61 -20.59 16.63
C LEU A 579 36.56 -19.28 17.43
N THR A 580 37.17 -18.21 16.89
CA THR A 580 37.13 -16.86 17.47
C THR A 580 36.80 -15.83 16.39
N GLN A 581 35.53 -15.45 16.28
CA GLN A 581 35.02 -14.45 15.33
C GLN A 581 33.55 -14.12 15.64
N THR A 582 32.93 -13.25 14.83
CA THR A 582 31.47 -13.08 14.83
C THR A 582 30.83 -14.26 14.08
N ILE A 583 29.80 -14.84 14.67
CA ILE A 583 28.93 -15.85 14.07
C ILE A 583 27.50 -15.31 13.99
N HIS A 584 26.67 -15.96 13.19
CA HIS A 584 25.28 -15.59 12.97
C HIS A 584 24.36 -16.74 13.38
N LEU A 585 23.49 -16.51 14.38
CA LEU A 585 22.48 -17.46 14.80
C LEU A 585 21.14 -17.07 14.16
N GLY A 586 20.56 -17.94 13.31
CA GLY A 586 19.33 -17.63 12.60
C GLY A 586 18.52 -18.85 12.18
N GLN A 587 17.28 -18.63 11.79
CA GLN A 587 16.36 -19.67 11.34
C GLN A 587 16.65 -20.05 9.88
N THR A 588 16.93 -21.32 9.64
CA THR A 588 17.19 -21.80 8.28
C THR A 588 15.91 -21.92 7.47
N PHE A 589 16.03 -21.73 6.16
CA PHE A 589 14.93 -21.89 5.22
C PHE A 589 15.36 -22.75 4.03
N LYS A 590 14.39 -23.47 3.46
CA LYS A 590 14.58 -24.32 2.28
C LYS A 590 14.33 -23.51 1.02
N THR A 591 15.30 -23.51 0.11
CA THR A 591 15.13 -23.06 -1.27
C THR A 591 14.81 -24.23 -2.18
N GLU A 592 13.84 -24.05 -3.08
CA GLU A 592 13.42 -25.04 -4.06
C GLU A 592 13.17 -24.35 -5.41
N ILE A 593 13.89 -24.80 -6.44
CA ILE A 593 13.72 -24.39 -7.84
C ILE A 593 13.31 -25.65 -8.60
N ASP A 594 12.01 -25.81 -8.85
CA ASP A 594 11.44 -26.94 -9.58
C ASP A 594 11.05 -26.49 -11.00
N LEU A 595 11.76 -26.99 -12.00
CA LEU A 595 11.59 -26.55 -13.38
C LEU A 595 10.52 -27.37 -14.10
N LEU A 596 9.87 -26.73 -15.08
CA LEU A 596 9.01 -27.44 -16.01
C LEU A 596 9.85 -28.36 -16.91
N PRO A 597 9.32 -29.53 -17.30
CA PRO A 597 9.93 -30.36 -18.33
C PRO A 597 10.19 -29.53 -19.58
N PRO A 598 11.31 -29.78 -20.28
CA PRO A 598 11.68 -29.01 -21.46
C PRO A 598 10.62 -29.14 -22.55
N ASP A 599 10.33 -28.03 -23.21
CA ASP A 599 9.47 -28.00 -24.39
C ASP A 599 10.28 -28.35 -25.65
N PHE A 600 9.64 -29.04 -26.59
CA PHE A 600 10.19 -29.44 -27.87
C PHE A 600 9.37 -28.80 -28.99
N SER A 601 9.73 -27.58 -29.35
CA SER A 601 9.01 -26.70 -30.29
C SER A 601 8.83 -27.24 -31.72
N GLN A 602 9.32 -28.44 -32.03
CA GLN A 602 9.20 -29.10 -33.35
C GLN A 602 8.39 -30.40 -33.31
N VAL A 603 7.91 -30.83 -32.14
CA VAL A 603 7.19 -32.10 -31.96
C VAL A 603 5.71 -31.78 -31.72
N PRO A 604 4.75 -32.52 -32.33
CA PRO A 604 3.31 -32.28 -32.11
C PRO A 604 2.94 -32.27 -30.63
N THR A 605 1.80 -31.64 -30.30
CA THR A 605 1.23 -31.47 -28.94
C THR A 605 1.09 -32.76 -28.10
N THR A 606 1.41 -33.93 -28.67
CA THR A 606 1.47 -35.24 -28.02
C THR A 606 2.82 -35.58 -27.38
N ALA A 607 3.85 -34.72 -27.49
CA ALA A 607 5.20 -34.99 -26.99
C ALA A 607 5.29 -35.25 -25.47
N MET A 608 4.32 -34.77 -24.68
CA MET A 608 4.26 -35.02 -23.22
C MET A 608 4.15 -36.52 -22.86
N PHE A 609 3.68 -37.36 -23.78
CA PHE A 609 3.59 -38.80 -23.59
C PHE A 609 4.83 -39.55 -24.10
N HIS A 610 5.76 -38.87 -24.77
CA HIS A 610 7.01 -39.47 -25.20
C HIS A 610 7.87 -39.81 -23.98
N LYS A 611 8.69 -40.85 -24.14
CA LYS A 611 9.70 -41.17 -23.13
C LYS A 611 10.94 -40.33 -23.38
N ILE A 612 11.50 -39.78 -22.31
CA ILE A 612 12.76 -39.05 -22.32
C ILE A 612 13.79 -39.81 -21.48
N GLN A 613 15.02 -39.83 -21.98
CA GLN A 613 16.20 -40.23 -21.24
C GLN A 613 17.12 -39.02 -21.16
N VAL A 614 17.38 -38.54 -19.93
CA VAL A 614 18.44 -37.56 -19.67
C VAL A 614 19.73 -38.36 -19.50
N HIS A 615 20.75 -38.08 -20.33
CA HIS A 615 22.07 -38.71 -20.20
C HIS A 615 22.92 -37.93 -19.22
N GLU A 616 22.92 -36.60 -19.36
CA GLU A 616 23.73 -35.69 -18.55
C GLU A 616 22.96 -34.38 -18.31
N MET A 617 23.13 -33.80 -17.13
CA MET A 617 22.63 -32.48 -16.78
C MET A 617 23.78 -31.63 -16.25
N ALA A 618 24.09 -30.54 -16.92
CA ALA A 618 25.06 -29.54 -16.53
C ALA A 618 24.34 -28.34 -15.88
N ILE A 619 24.59 -28.11 -14.59
CA ILE A 619 24.02 -27.00 -13.83
C ILE A 619 25.10 -25.93 -13.65
N PHE A 620 24.88 -24.75 -14.21
CA PHE A 620 25.79 -23.62 -14.09
C PHE A 620 25.46 -22.83 -12.82
N LEU A 621 26.46 -22.75 -11.95
CA LEU A 621 26.39 -22.11 -10.65
C LEU A 621 27.34 -20.91 -10.61
N ASN A 622 26.95 -19.90 -9.86
CA ASN A 622 27.78 -18.73 -9.58
C ASN A 622 27.89 -18.54 -8.07
N ALA A 623 29.11 -18.42 -7.54
CA ALA A 623 29.39 -18.19 -6.13
C ALA A 623 28.50 -19.01 -5.17
N SER A 624 28.33 -20.30 -5.48
CA SER A 624 27.41 -21.20 -4.77
C SER A 624 28.16 -22.24 -3.96
N VAL A 625 27.56 -22.72 -2.89
CA VAL A 625 28.13 -23.77 -2.03
C VAL A 625 27.06 -24.82 -1.76
N GLY A 626 27.33 -26.09 -2.10
CA GLY A 626 26.40 -27.19 -1.87
C GLY A 626 25.14 -27.15 -2.74
N GLY A 627 24.05 -27.72 -2.21
CA GLY A 627 22.77 -27.90 -2.92
C GLY A 627 22.62 -29.30 -3.50
N TYR A 628 21.39 -29.62 -3.91
CA TYR A 628 21.01 -30.93 -4.42
C TYR A 628 20.23 -30.79 -5.72
N ILE A 629 20.46 -31.69 -6.67
CA ILE A 629 19.62 -31.92 -7.85
C ILE A 629 18.91 -33.26 -7.70
N ASN A 630 17.57 -33.28 -7.69
CA ASN A 630 16.77 -34.51 -7.53
C ASN A 630 17.21 -35.38 -6.33
N GLY A 631 17.66 -34.75 -5.25
CA GLY A 631 18.15 -35.41 -4.03
C GLY A 631 19.64 -35.85 -4.07
N GLN A 632 20.33 -35.70 -5.19
CA GLN A 632 21.77 -35.94 -5.31
C GLN A 632 22.56 -34.66 -5.05
N GLU A 633 23.61 -34.75 -4.23
CA GLU A 633 24.41 -33.59 -3.83
C GLU A 633 25.26 -33.06 -4.99
N LEU A 634 25.27 -31.75 -5.18
CA LEU A 634 26.08 -31.09 -6.21
C LEU A 634 27.56 -31.09 -5.81
N SER A 635 28.41 -31.69 -6.64
CA SER A 635 29.87 -31.67 -6.46
C SER A 635 30.44 -30.28 -6.77
N THR A 636 30.36 -29.37 -5.80
CA THR A 636 30.83 -27.98 -5.89
C THR A 636 32.29 -27.82 -5.40
N LYS A 637 32.93 -28.89 -4.95
CA LYS A 637 34.32 -28.84 -4.45
C LYS A 637 35.33 -29.09 -5.56
N TYR A 638 36.40 -28.30 -5.58
CA TYR A 638 37.54 -28.56 -6.46
C TYR A 638 38.36 -29.78 -5.96
N TYR A 639 38.68 -30.69 -6.88
CA TYR A 639 39.59 -31.82 -6.61
C TYR A 639 41.06 -31.36 -6.61
N ASN A 640 41.44 -30.49 -5.67
CA ASN A 640 42.79 -29.96 -5.53
C ASN A 640 43.18 -29.80 -4.04
N GLN A 641 44.29 -29.11 -3.74
CA GLN A 641 44.75 -28.87 -2.37
C GLN A 641 43.74 -28.10 -1.50
N SER A 642 42.71 -27.50 -2.10
CA SER A 642 41.60 -26.80 -1.46
C SER A 642 40.40 -27.70 -1.16
N ALA A 643 40.53 -29.04 -1.22
CA ALA A 643 39.41 -29.96 -0.97
C ALA A 643 38.78 -29.86 0.44
N PHE A 644 39.52 -29.32 1.42
CA PHE A 644 39.07 -29.14 2.80
C PHE A 644 38.49 -27.75 3.11
N VAL A 645 38.56 -26.81 2.16
CA VAL A 645 37.90 -25.50 2.28
C VAL A 645 36.52 -25.54 1.60
N ASN A 646 35.62 -24.67 2.02
CA ASN A 646 34.25 -24.58 1.52
C ASN A 646 34.02 -23.23 0.79
N LEU A 647 34.91 -22.94 -0.16
CA LEU A 647 34.87 -21.72 -0.96
C LEU A 647 33.70 -21.74 -1.95
N PRO A 648 33.10 -20.58 -2.27
CA PRO A 648 32.09 -20.48 -3.32
C PRO A 648 32.59 -20.99 -4.67
N TYR A 649 31.80 -21.84 -5.30
CA TYR A 649 32.07 -22.40 -6.62
C TYR A 649 31.38 -21.59 -7.73
N THR A 650 32.13 -21.30 -8.80
CA THR A 650 31.60 -20.76 -10.05
C THR A 650 32.05 -21.65 -11.21
N GLY A 651 31.08 -22.14 -11.98
CA GLY A 651 31.31 -23.11 -13.05
C GLY A 651 30.08 -23.98 -13.26
N TYR A 652 30.25 -25.14 -13.89
CA TYR A 652 29.18 -26.11 -14.03
C TYR A 652 29.46 -27.37 -13.23
N VAL A 653 28.40 -28.00 -12.74
CA VAL A 653 28.41 -29.35 -12.13
C VAL A 653 27.64 -30.27 -13.06
N VAL A 654 28.17 -31.45 -13.32
CA VAL A 654 27.50 -32.46 -14.17
C VAL A 654 26.98 -33.57 -13.29
N ASP A 655 25.73 -33.96 -13.53
CA ASP A 655 25.16 -35.18 -12.99
C ASP A 655 24.63 -36.07 -14.13
N SER A 656 24.76 -37.38 -13.96
CA SER A 656 24.40 -38.37 -14.97
C SER A 656 23.16 -39.13 -14.54
N PHE A 657 22.17 -39.20 -15.43
CA PHE A 657 20.91 -39.87 -15.16
C PHE A 657 20.81 -41.17 -15.98
N VAL A 658 20.12 -42.16 -15.42
CA VAL A 658 19.94 -43.47 -16.07
C VAL A 658 18.47 -43.82 -16.09
N GLY A 659 18.00 -44.31 -17.24
CA GLY A 659 16.63 -44.80 -17.40
C GLY A 659 15.78 -43.90 -18.31
N TRP A 660 14.69 -44.50 -18.79
CA TRP A 660 13.65 -43.82 -19.54
C TRP A 660 12.49 -43.51 -18.61
N GLN A 661 11.99 -42.28 -18.65
CA GLN A 661 10.78 -41.87 -17.94
C GLN A 661 9.86 -41.07 -18.85
N SER A 662 8.62 -40.88 -18.43
CA SER A 662 7.67 -40.05 -19.19
C SER A 662 8.13 -38.59 -19.14
N LEU A 663 8.02 -37.84 -20.25
CA LEU A 663 8.47 -36.45 -20.29
C LEU A 663 7.79 -35.57 -19.23
N HIS A 664 6.49 -35.72 -19.03
CA HIS A 664 5.74 -34.94 -18.03
C HIS A 664 6.13 -35.27 -16.57
N GLU A 665 6.69 -36.46 -16.32
CA GLU A 665 7.18 -36.92 -15.01
C GLU A 665 8.64 -36.51 -14.75
N LEU A 666 9.35 -35.99 -15.76
CA LEU A 666 10.72 -35.53 -15.59
C LEU A 666 10.78 -34.45 -14.50
N GLU A 667 11.48 -34.78 -13.43
CA GLU A 667 11.78 -33.86 -12.34
C GLU A 667 13.15 -33.21 -12.59
N VAL A 668 13.20 -31.88 -12.53
CA VAL A 668 14.42 -31.09 -12.57
C VAL A 668 14.33 -30.11 -11.39
N LYS A 669 14.63 -30.64 -10.20
CA LYS A 669 14.42 -29.95 -8.93
C LYS A 669 15.74 -29.70 -8.22
N ILE A 670 16.10 -28.43 -8.11
CA ILE A 670 17.23 -27.98 -7.30
C ILE A 670 16.72 -27.60 -5.91
N THR A 671 17.38 -28.11 -4.86
CA THR A 671 17.05 -27.77 -3.48
C THR A 671 18.29 -27.40 -2.68
N HIS A 672 18.09 -26.53 -1.69
CA HIS A 672 19.15 -26.13 -0.77
C HIS A 672 18.55 -25.68 0.56
N ASP A 673 18.92 -26.33 1.66
CA ASP A 673 18.37 -26.12 3.00
C ASP A 673 19.39 -25.54 4.00
N LYS A 674 20.66 -25.43 3.59
CA LYS A 674 21.73 -24.91 4.45
C LYS A 674 21.81 -23.38 4.41
N PRO A 675 22.30 -22.71 5.46
CA PRO A 675 22.53 -21.26 5.47
C PRO A 675 23.82 -20.92 4.71
N MET A 676 23.81 -21.18 3.40
CA MET A 676 24.91 -20.92 2.46
C MET A 676 24.33 -20.35 1.16
N PRO A 677 25.16 -19.66 0.35
CA PRO A 677 24.70 -19.06 -0.90
C PRO A 677 24.45 -20.12 -1.98
N LEU A 678 23.38 -19.90 -2.76
CA LEU A 678 23.07 -20.66 -3.96
C LEU A 678 22.60 -19.70 -5.05
N HIS A 679 23.18 -19.81 -6.24
CA HIS A 679 22.77 -19.06 -7.42
C HIS A 679 22.99 -19.91 -8.67
N MET A 680 21.88 -20.37 -9.23
CA MET A 680 21.83 -21.12 -10.48
C MET A 680 21.62 -20.14 -11.64
N GLN A 681 22.55 -20.11 -12.60
CA GLN A 681 22.46 -19.28 -13.80
C GLN A 681 21.69 -19.98 -14.92
N SER A 682 21.96 -21.27 -15.14
CA SER A 682 21.29 -22.04 -16.18
C SER A 682 21.43 -23.54 -15.95
N ILE A 683 20.55 -24.33 -16.57
CA ILE A 683 20.67 -25.78 -16.67
C ILE A 683 20.71 -26.18 -18.13
N SER A 684 21.66 -27.03 -18.50
CA SER A 684 21.70 -27.69 -19.79
C SER A 684 21.55 -29.20 -19.63
N MET A 685 20.70 -29.82 -20.45
CA MET A 685 20.41 -31.26 -20.40
C MET A 685 20.73 -31.92 -21.74
N LEU A 686 21.54 -32.96 -21.74
CA LEU A 686 21.74 -33.85 -22.88
C LEU A 686 20.69 -34.95 -22.84
N VAL A 687 19.73 -34.92 -23.76
CA VAL A 687 18.59 -35.84 -23.73
C VAL A 687 18.47 -36.67 -25.00
N SER A 688 17.76 -37.78 -24.89
CA SER A 688 17.21 -38.55 -26.00
C SER A 688 15.71 -38.72 -25.80
N ILE A 689 14.95 -38.52 -26.87
CA ILE A 689 13.50 -38.74 -26.86
C ILE A 689 13.19 -39.99 -27.67
N ASN A 690 12.27 -40.79 -27.16
CA ASN A 690 11.63 -41.87 -27.88
C ASN A 690 10.18 -41.47 -28.17
N GLU A 691 9.89 -41.27 -29.45
CA GLU A 691 8.58 -40.85 -29.99
C GLU A 691 7.59 -42.02 -30.11
N LYS A 692 8.02 -43.25 -29.82
CA LYS A 692 7.18 -44.46 -29.75
C LYS A 692 6.87 -44.82 -28.32
#